data_AF-A0A819W137-F1
#
_entry.id   AF-A0A819W137-F1
#
_cell.length_a   1.000
_cell.length_b   1.000
_cell.length_c   1.000
_cell.angle_alpha   90.00
_cell.angle_beta   90.00
_cell.angle_gamma   90.00
#
_symmetry.space_group_name_H-M   'P 1'
#
loop_
_entity.id
_entity.type
_entity.pdbx_description
1 polymer ?
#
loop_
_entity_poly.entity_id
_entity_poly.type
_entity_poly.pdbx_seq_one_letter_code
_entity_poly.pdbx_strand_id
1 'polypeptide(L)'
;MIPTRYRILLYLNIFLIVVDICINTFSEFLAPNKFGQLIIFIIQDVCILLSITLLIVMVLTTYVAQAGLLFLLLRMFRFSLFVTCIYLVFCATIQGLLLGYRFPQTEFVTSAFGKPEILALYVVQRTISPLYYYAMKRAAYRLSDPHFYQSSKWLQDLWEKRRNEATSAAMRTAATARPSGTATGCCSCTIIFLLSMSVSKLDKLVPTKYGWCVRFDKEFDPTWKPFTRPRLRQSLEYIPLFMRYLRVWWRLRKAKRRVHMDFLNPVPLQQIYGAPLGGLGCGTIGRGFRGEFCRYQLVPGLYEFQTVETNTFTVCIRRRHTTTYCQVLTPYRLRKKGLRSWNGAFPKENGQYQALYPQSWTTYDLPGQNVRLLCKQLSPFIPHNYKDSSLPVGSFLWYIENLNNEPVEVSLMFTWQAGSASHEFSCRDVSHECIEVSDDGISARGVSIRQTLRGMKLEYCIMGKKELDNTITMRTNFNVNSNTSGRDVWLDLVNDGRLTEPAATSAANSHTASCVCITTTVEPNSIKTSEFALAWHMPLINFGLAAKTYRRWYTKHFDQETLTGSTLCMYTIKNRTQWEEDIAKWQQPILDDPALPDWYKSALFNESYFVADGGTIWVDVSDDTTLSDHVRKWGRYGYLEGHEYRMMNTYDVHFYASFALVQLWPQLELSIQYDFASSIMYEKRECRTYLFHGRSAHWKTLHTVPHDLGDPDEEPWISINAYISHDTAHWKDLGLKYLLQIYRDFVYTQDKQFLDTFVTDRVRQQDTDGDGLIDNGGFADQTYDAWPATGASAYCGNLNVAALRACIEMARLMDDRNALQDYDTWLKLAKTSYSNKLWNGKYYNYDSSASRHHDCIMSDQLAGFWYLRLSGHKYDDFEKDRIDSVLNTIFNMNVMAFGDGKLGAVNGMTSTGQLEIASMQSEEIWTGVTYGLSSTMIMENMISQGFLTSEGVYNTCYNVAGLAFQTPEALMQDGHFRSCGYMRPLAIWAIQKAIELSRTESTANSNS
;
A
#
# COMPACT_ATOMS: atom_id res chain seq x y z
N MET A 1 27.12 -1.56 18.48
CA MET A 1 27.88 -0.39 18.97
C MET A 1 29.27 -0.41 18.32
N ILE A 2 29.71 0.69 17.71
CA ILE A 2 31.04 0.78 17.08
C ILE A 2 32.11 0.75 18.19
N PRO A 3 33.15 -0.11 18.12
CA PRO A 3 34.21 -0.13 19.12
C PRO A 3 34.88 1.25 19.26
N THR A 4 35.21 1.68 20.48
CA THR A 4 35.69 3.04 20.81
C THR A 4 36.82 3.53 19.90
N ARG A 5 37.73 2.64 19.49
CA ARG A 5 38.86 2.95 18.60
C ARG A 5 38.43 3.39 17.18
N TYR A 6 37.39 2.79 16.60
CA TYR A 6 36.90 3.15 15.26
C TYR A 6 36.12 4.47 15.25
N ARG A 7 35.49 4.82 16.39
CA ARG A 7 34.79 6.11 16.53
C ARG A 7 35.78 7.28 16.50
N ILE A 8 36.92 7.15 17.18
CA ILE A 8 37.98 8.18 17.19
C ILE A 8 38.51 8.42 15.78
N LEU A 9 38.85 7.35 15.05
CA LEU A 9 39.37 7.45 13.67
C LEU A 9 38.35 8.08 12.71
N LEU A 10 37.07 7.71 12.85
CA LEU A 10 35.98 8.29 12.06
C LEU A 10 35.81 9.79 12.33
N TYR A 11 35.76 10.20 13.61
CA TYR A 11 35.64 11.62 13.96
C TYR A 11 36.84 12.44 13.50
N LEU A 12 38.05 11.89 13.61
CA LEU A 12 39.26 12.53 13.12
C LEU A 12 39.22 12.70 11.59
N ASN A 13 38.77 11.69 10.85
CA ASN A 13 38.65 11.78 9.39
C ASN A 13 37.58 12.82 8.96
N ILE A 14 36.44 12.86 9.64
CA ILE A 14 35.40 13.87 9.40
C ILE A 14 35.93 15.28 9.71
N PHE A 15 36.68 15.45 10.79
CA PHE A 15 37.29 16.72 11.14
C PHE A 15 38.25 17.22 10.04
N LEU A 16 39.09 16.34 9.48
CA LEU A 16 40.00 16.70 8.39
C LEU A 16 39.26 17.11 7.11
N ILE A 17 38.10 16.49 6.82
CA ILE A 17 37.23 16.92 5.71
C ILE A 17 36.68 18.34 5.96
N VAL A 18 36.26 18.64 7.20
CA VAL A 18 35.76 19.97 7.55
C VAL A 18 36.86 21.02 7.40
N VAL A 19 38.09 20.72 7.82
CA VAL A 19 39.24 21.61 7.62
C VAL A 19 39.46 21.89 6.13
N ASP A 20 39.43 20.87 5.28
CA ASP A 20 39.58 21.06 3.82
C ASP A 20 38.45 21.89 3.21
N ILE A 21 37.20 21.68 3.63
CA ILE A 21 36.05 22.49 3.21
C ILE A 21 36.24 23.95 3.61
N CYS A 22 36.65 24.20 4.86
CA CYS A 22 36.91 25.54 5.36
C CYS A 22 38.02 26.23 4.55
N ILE A 23 39.13 25.55 4.29
CA ILE A 23 40.22 26.12 3.50
C ILE A 23 39.75 26.39 2.07
N ASN A 24 39.05 25.46 1.42
CA ASN A 24 38.54 25.66 0.07
C ASN A 24 37.53 26.82 -0.04
N THR A 25 36.81 27.10 1.04
CA THR A 25 35.82 28.18 1.09
C THR A 25 36.49 29.52 1.36
N PHE A 26 37.48 29.56 2.27
CA PHE A 26 37.97 30.80 2.84
C PHE A 26 39.41 31.18 2.43
N SER A 27 40.16 30.30 1.76
CA SER A 27 41.58 30.55 1.41
C SER A 27 41.79 31.80 0.57
N GLU A 28 40.80 32.18 -0.27
CA GLU A 28 40.90 33.37 -1.10
C GLU A 28 40.79 34.68 -0.31
N PHE A 29 40.12 34.70 0.85
CA PHE A 29 40.08 35.89 1.70
C PHE A 29 41.46 36.22 2.30
N LEU A 30 42.38 35.24 2.29
CA LEU A 30 43.74 35.39 2.78
C LEU A 30 44.75 35.66 1.66
N ALA A 31 44.29 35.78 0.41
CA ALA A 31 45.11 36.19 -0.73
C ALA A 31 45.93 37.47 -0.52
N PRO A 32 45.46 38.51 0.21
CA PRO A 32 46.29 39.69 0.49
C PRO A 32 47.53 39.39 1.34
N ASN A 33 47.50 38.34 2.17
CA ASN A 33 48.60 37.92 3.03
C ASN A 33 49.28 36.67 2.45
N LYS A 34 50.27 36.89 1.57
CA LYS A 34 51.03 35.83 0.88
C LYS A 34 51.56 34.75 1.82
N PHE A 35 52.07 35.14 2.99
CA PHE A 35 52.62 34.21 3.98
C PHE A 35 51.52 33.40 4.68
N GLY A 36 50.42 34.05 5.07
CA GLY A 36 49.25 33.37 5.64
C GLY A 36 48.59 32.39 4.66
N GLN A 37 48.52 32.75 3.38
CA GLN A 37 47.99 31.88 2.33
C GLN A 37 48.87 30.64 2.11
N LEU A 38 50.20 30.81 2.07
CA LEU A 38 51.15 29.69 1.99
C LEU A 38 51.00 28.72 3.16
N ILE A 39 50.91 29.23 4.39
CA ILE A 39 50.76 28.39 5.59
C ILE A 39 49.47 27.55 5.51
N ILE A 40 48.37 28.16 5.09
CA ILE A 40 47.09 27.45 5.03
C ILE A 40 47.06 26.39 3.91
N PHE A 41 47.71 26.63 2.79
CA PHE A 41 47.89 25.63 1.74
C PHE A 41 48.74 24.44 2.23
N ILE A 42 49.84 24.71 2.96
CA ILE A 42 50.63 23.65 3.60
C ILE A 42 49.78 22.85 4.59
N ILE A 43 48.99 23.52 5.43
CA ILE A 43 48.08 22.86 6.37
C ILE A 43 47.06 21.99 5.64
N GLN A 44 46.49 22.49 4.53
CA GLN A 44 45.52 21.76 3.71
C GLN A 44 46.11 20.44 3.19
N ASP A 45 47.28 20.50 2.55
CA ASP A 45 47.93 19.34 1.96
C ASP A 45 48.31 18.30 3.03
N VAL A 46 48.81 18.77 4.19
CA VAL A 46 49.11 17.91 5.34
C VAL A 46 47.83 17.24 5.87
N CYS A 47 46.72 17.97 5.95
CA CYS A 47 45.43 17.39 6.38
C CYS A 47 44.91 16.34 5.39
N ILE A 48 45.03 16.57 4.09
CA ILE A 48 44.64 15.59 3.06
C ILE A 48 45.54 14.34 3.14
N LEU A 49 46.86 14.51 3.28
CA LEU A 49 47.80 13.41 3.49
C LEU A 49 47.51 12.60 4.76
N LEU A 50 47.18 13.28 5.86
CA LEU A 50 46.78 12.63 7.10
C LEU A 50 45.46 11.87 6.93
N SER A 51 44.51 12.41 6.16
CA SER A 51 43.24 11.75 5.84
C SER A 51 43.46 10.45 5.06
N ILE A 52 44.36 10.45 4.07
CA ILE A 52 44.79 9.24 3.33
C ILE A 52 45.42 8.23 4.30
N THR A 53 46.34 8.70 5.15
CA THR A 53 47.07 7.84 6.10
C THR A 53 46.10 7.16 7.07
N LEU A 54 45.15 7.92 7.61
CA LEU A 54 44.11 7.39 8.50
C LEU A 54 43.23 6.37 7.77
N LEU A 55 42.88 6.61 6.51
CA LEU A 55 42.11 5.65 5.73
C LEU A 55 42.87 4.34 5.54
N ILE A 56 44.18 4.41 5.24
CA ILE A 56 45.05 3.23 5.10
C ILE A 56 45.14 2.48 6.44
N VAL A 57 45.36 3.20 7.55
CA VAL A 57 45.38 2.60 8.89
C VAL A 57 44.03 1.95 9.22
N MET A 58 42.91 2.58 8.88
CA MET A 58 41.57 2.01 9.07
C MET A 58 41.40 0.72 8.27
N VAL A 59 41.90 0.66 7.02
CA VAL A 59 41.90 -0.57 6.21
C VAL A 59 42.73 -1.67 6.88
N LEU A 60 43.97 -1.35 7.29
CA LEU A 60 44.91 -2.30 7.89
C LEU A 60 44.48 -2.82 9.26
N THR A 61 43.73 -2.02 10.02
CA THR A 61 43.25 -2.38 11.35
C THR A 61 41.97 -3.21 11.35
N THR A 62 41.35 -3.42 10.18
CA THR A 62 40.15 -4.27 10.08
C THR A 62 40.47 -5.74 10.30
N TYR A 63 39.49 -6.48 10.85
CA TYR A 63 39.60 -7.92 11.05
C TYR A 63 39.85 -8.68 9.74
N VAL A 64 39.31 -8.19 8.63
CA VAL A 64 39.50 -8.77 7.29
C VAL A 64 40.95 -8.61 6.80
N ALA A 65 41.60 -7.47 7.09
CA ALA A 65 43.03 -7.30 6.80
C ALA A 65 43.90 -8.20 7.69
N GLN A 66 43.58 -8.30 8.99
CA GLN A 66 44.27 -9.18 9.95
C GLN A 66 44.15 -10.67 9.58
N ALA A 67 43.06 -11.05 8.90
CA ALA A 67 42.84 -12.41 8.36
C ALA A 67 43.58 -12.67 7.02
N GLY A 68 44.46 -11.76 6.58
CA GLY A 68 45.31 -11.93 5.39
C GLY A 68 44.65 -11.58 4.05
N LEU A 69 43.50 -10.88 4.05
CA LEU A 69 42.74 -10.54 2.83
C LEU A 69 42.89 -9.06 2.40
N LEU A 70 44.05 -8.46 2.68
CA LEU A 70 44.31 -7.04 2.42
C LEU A 70 44.07 -6.62 0.96
N PHE A 71 44.45 -7.47 0.00
CA PHE A 71 44.28 -7.21 -1.44
C PHE A 71 42.82 -6.91 -1.81
N LEU A 72 41.87 -7.59 -1.16
CA LEU A 72 40.46 -7.46 -1.48
C LEU A 72 39.87 -6.15 -0.94
N LEU A 73 40.30 -5.71 0.24
CA LEU A 73 39.94 -4.39 0.77
C LEU A 73 40.52 -3.27 -0.09
N LEU A 74 41.77 -3.40 -0.54
CA LEU A 74 42.37 -2.44 -1.47
C LEU A 74 41.60 -2.37 -2.79
N ARG A 75 41.11 -3.49 -3.32
CA ARG A 75 40.24 -3.52 -4.51
C ARG A 75 38.89 -2.84 -4.28
N MET A 76 38.28 -3.02 -3.11
CA MET A 76 36.98 -2.43 -2.78
C MET A 76 37.05 -0.91 -2.60
N PHE A 77 38.11 -0.42 -1.95
CA PHE A 77 38.30 1.01 -1.66
C PHE A 77 39.23 1.70 -2.68
N ARG A 78 39.60 1.02 -3.77
CA ARG A 78 40.47 1.54 -4.85
C ARG A 78 39.97 2.88 -5.39
N PHE A 79 38.66 3.02 -5.52
CA PHE A 79 38.05 4.25 -6.01
C PHE A 79 38.28 5.41 -5.03
N SER A 80 38.05 5.19 -3.74
CA SER A 80 38.27 6.21 -2.71
C SER A 80 39.74 6.60 -2.61
N LEU A 81 40.65 5.63 -2.61
CA LEU A 81 42.10 5.90 -2.60
C LEU A 81 42.53 6.68 -3.85
N PHE A 82 42.08 6.26 -5.03
CA PHE A 82 42.40 6.91 -6.30
C PHE A 82 41.89 8.35 -6.37
N VAL A 83 40.61 8.57 -6.03
CA VAL A 83 40.01 9.90 -6.01
C VAL A 83 40.74 10.82 -5.03
N THR A 84 41.12 10.32 -3.85
CA THR A 84 41.86 11.15 -2.87
C THR A 84 43.27 11.47 -3.32
N CYS A 85 44.02 10.52 -3.90
CA CYS A 85 45.35 10.81 -4.45
C CYS A 85 45.29 11.82 -5.60
N ILE A 86 44.32 11.67 -6.50
CA ILE A 86 44.08 12.64 -7.58
C ILE A 86 43.75 14.01 -7.01
N TYR A 87 42.86 14.06 -6.01
CA TYR A 87 42.46 15.30 -5.38
C TYR A 87 43.64 16.03 -4.73
N LEU A 88 44.52 15.30 -4.03
CA LEU A 88 45.75 15.86 -3.46
C LEU A 88 46.65 16.44 -4.55
N VAL A 89 46.86 15.73 -5.66
CA VAL A 89 47.68 16.21 -6.79
C VAL A 89 47.08 17.49 -7.38
N PHE A 90 45.76 17.53 -7.61
CA PHE A 90 45.09 18.73 -8.10
C PHE A 90 45.20 19.89 -7.11
N CYS A 91 45.08 19.62 -5.80
CA CYS A 91 45.18 20.63 -4.74
C CYS A 91 46.59 21.23 -4.67
N ALA A 92 47.63 20.39 -4.57
CA ALA A 92 49.02 20.86 -4.54
C ALA A 92 49.41 21.59 -5.84
N THR A 93 48.94 21.11 -7.00
CA THR A 93 49.22 21.74 -8.30
C THR A 93 48.58 23.12 -8.39
N ILE A 94 47.29 23.27 -8.04
CA ILE A 94 46.62 24.57 -8.11
C ILE A 94 47.21 25.56 -7.10
N GLN A 95 47.53 25.11 -5.88
CA GLN A 95 48.17 25.94 -4.87
C GLN A 95 49.55 26.42 -5.34
N GLY A 96 50.38 25.53 -5.89
CA GLY A 96 51.70 25.88 -6.43
C GLY A 96 51.62 26.89 -7.57
N LEU A 97 50.67 26.72 -8.50
CA LEU A 97 50.44 27.66 -9.60
C LEU A 97 49.91 29.02 -9.10
N LEU A 98 49.00 29.02 -8.14
CA LEU A 98 48.45 30.24 -7.54
C LEU A 98 49.54 31.02 -6.80
N LEU A 99 50.35 30.36 -5.96
CA LEU A 99 51.46 30.98 -5.25
C LEU A 99 52.53 31.48 -6.21
N GLY A 100 52.93 30.67 -7.20
CA GLY A 100 53.93 31.04 -8.20
C GLY A 100 53.51 32.24 -9.07
N TYR A 101 52.20 32.39 -9.33
CA TYR A 101 51.67 33.55 -10.03
C TYR A 101 51.62 34.80 -9.13
N ARG A 102 51.18 34.66 -7.87
CA ARG A 102 50.91 35.80 -6.96
C ARG A 102 52.15 36.31 -6.23
N PHE A 103 53.14 35.46 -5.93
CA PHE A 103 54.31 35.86 -5.14
C PHE A 103 55.18 36.92 -5.81
N PRO A 104 55.47 36.85 -7.12
CA PRO A 104 56.28 37.86 -7.83
C PRO A 104 55.59 39.22 -8.03
N GLN A 105 54.27 39.31 -7.86
CA GLN A 105 53.50 40.53 -8.14
C GLN A 105 53.60 41.51 -6.97
N THR A 106 53.96 42.76 -7.25
CA THR A 106 54.10 43.84 -6.26
C THR A 106 52.79 44.59 -5.98
N GLU A 107 51.80 44.48 -6.86
CA GLU A 107 50.47 45.08 -6.72
C GLU A 107 49.38 44.05 -6.41
N PHE A 108 48.32 44.49 -5.73
CA PHE A 108 47.20 43.64 -5.33
C PHE A 108 46.38 43.21 -6.55
N VAL A 109 46.59 41.99 -7.04
CA VAL A 109 45.80 41.42 -8.14
C VAL A 109 44.46 40.93 -7.60
N THR A 110 43.40 41.70 -7.85
CA THR A 110 42.02 41.45 -7.43
C THR A 110 41.34 40.31 -8.19
N SER A 111 41.80 39.94 -9.39
CA SER A 111 41.30 38.76 -10.10
C SER A 111 42.17 37.56 -9.76
N ALA A 112 41.63 36.65 -8.93
CA ALA A 112 42.27 35.44 -8.46
C ALA A 112 42.81 34.50 -9.56
N PHE A 113 42.56 34.80 -10.83
CA PHE A 113 42.84 33.97 -12.00
C PHE A 113 43.27 34.79 -13.23
N GLY A 114 44.33 35.59 -13.11
CA GLY A 114 44.86 36.37 -14.24
C GLY A 114 45.32 35.54 -15.46
N LYS A 115 45.26 34.20 -15.37
CA LYS A 115 45.46 33.25 -16.47
C LYS A 115 44.26 32.30 -16.58
N PRO A 116 43.61 32.18 -17.75
CA PRO A 116 42.47 31.28 -17.96
C PRO A 116 42.77 29.82 -17.60
N GLU A 117 44.02 29.39 -17.75
CA GLU A 117 44.46 28.03 -17.42
C GLU A 117 44.41 27.76 -15.91
N ILE A 118 44.76 28.76 -15.09
CA ILE A 118 44.68 28.67 -13.63
C ILE A 118 43.21 28.70 -13.17
N LEU A 119 42.36 29.51 -13.82
CA LEU A 119 40.92 29.53 -13.55
C LEU A 119 40.29 28.15 -13.84
N ALA A 120 40.60 27.57 -15.00
CA ALA A 120 40.06 26.28 -15.41
C ALA A 120 40.45 25.18 -14.40
N LEU A 121 41.73 25.12 -14.00
CA LEU A 121 42.20 24.16 -13.00
C LEU A 121 41.57 24.39 -11.62
N TYR A 122 41.37 25.64 -11.21
CA TYR A 122 40.68 25.97 -9.97
C TYR A 122 39.23 25.49 -9.97
N VAL A 123 38.47 25.75 -11.04
CA VAL A 123 37.07 25.31 -11.17
C VAL A 123 36.99 23.79 -11.19
N VAL A 124 37.90 23.11 -11.90
CA VAL A 124 37.98 21.64 -11.92
C VAL A 124 38.25 21.10 -10.50
N GLN A 125 39.24 21.63 -9.79
CA GLN A 125 39.55 21.21 -8.43
C GLN A 125 38.35 21.39 -7.48
N ARG A 126 37.66 22.54 -7.55
CA ARG A 126 36.48 22.84 -6.74
C ARG A 126 35.32 21.90 -7.05
N THR A 127 35.16 21.49 -8.30
CA THR A 127 34.13 20.54 -8.75
C THR A 127 34.44 19.10 -8.34
N ILE A 128 35.73 18.72 -8.24
CA ILE A 128 36.17 17.40 -7.77
C ILE A 128 36.10 17.30 -6.24
N SER A 129 36.21 18.42 -5.50
CA SER A 129 36.21 18.42 -4.03
C SER A 129 35.01 17.70 -3.38
N PRO A 130 33.74 17.83 -3.84
CA PRO A 130 32.62 17.09 -3.28
C PRO A 130 32.70 15.59 -3.54
N LEU A 131 33.29 15.18 -4.67
CA LEU A 131 33.52 13.77 -4.97
C LEU A 131 34.54 13.18 -4.00
N TYR A 132 35.61 13.91 -3.69
CA TYR A 132 36.56 13.55 -2.64
C TYR A 132 35.87 13.42 -1.28
N TYR A 133 35.09 14.42 -0.85
CA TYR A 133 34.39 14.39 0.43
C TYR A 133 33.44 13.19 0.54
N TYR A 134 32.67 12.93 -0.52
CA TYR A 134 31.79 11.77 -0.59
C TYR A 134 32.57 10.46 -0.51
N ALA A 135 33.61 10.30 -1.33
CA ALA A 135 34.40 9.07 -1.42
C ALA A 135 35.12 8.75 -0.11
N MET A 136 35.65 9.77 0.57
CA MET A 136 36.35 9.64 1.85
C MET A 136 35.35 9.35 2.97
N LYS A 137 34.27 10.13 3.10
CA LYS A 137 33.21 9.89 4.09
C LYS A 137 32.63 8.48 3.95
N ARG A 138 32.25 8.07 2.75
CA ARG A 138 31.69 6.74 2.49
C ARG A 138 32.67 5.63 2.88
N ALA A 139 33.95 5.78 2.56
CA ALA A 139 34.96 4.79 2.91
C ALA A 139 35.17 4.69 4.42
N ALA A 140 35.33 5.82 5.12
CA ALA A 140 35.49 5.87 6.56
C ALA A 140 34.30 5.27 7.30
N TYR A 141 33.07 5.60 6.90
CA TYR A 141 31.85 5.03 7.50
C TYR A 141 31.78 3.51 7.32
N ARG A 142 32.01 3.01 6.10
CA ARG A 142 31.98 1.56 5.80
C ARG A 142 33.06 0.79 6.54
N LEU A 143 34.27 1.34 6.63
CA LEU A 143 35.37 0.72 7.35
C LEU A 143 35.11 0.68 8.87
N SER A 144 34.39 1.68 9.40
CA SER A 144 34.09 1.80 10.82
C SER A 144 32.86 1.01 11.30
N ASP A 145 32.02 0.50 10.39
CA ASP A 145 30.81 -0.25 10.74
C ASP A 145 31.09 -1.77 10.81
N PRO A 146 31.04 -2.39 12.01
CA PRO A 146 31.23 -3.84 12.14
C PRO A 146 30.18 -4.67 11.38
N HIS A 147 28.95 -4.15 11.20
CA HIS A 147 27.87 -4.89 10.52
C HIS A 147 28.11 -4.99 9.02
N PHE A 148 28.83 -4.04 8.42
CA PHE A 148 29.18 -4.05 7.01
C PHE A 148 29.90 -5.36 6.60
N TYR A 149 30.72 -5.91 7.50
CA TYR A 149 31.43 -7.17 7.27
C TYR A 149 30.60 -8.40 7.61
N GLN A 150 29.68 -8.31 8.57
CA GLN A 150 28.85 -9.45 9.01
C GLN A 150 27.69 -9.75 8.05
N SER A 151 27.15 -8.72 7.38
CA SER A 151 26.01 -8.84 6.44
C SER A 151 26.42 -9.08 4.98
N SER A 152 27.72 -9.06 4.69
CA SER A 152 28.23 -9.20 3.32
C SER A 152 28.20 -10.65 2.85
N LYS A 153 27.26 -10.99 1.97
CA LYS A 153 27.06 -12.33 1.38
C LYS A 153 28.34 -12.94 0.79
N TRP A 154 29.15 -12.14 0.08
CA TRP A 154 30.43 -12.58 -0.49
C TRP A 154 31.49 -12.98 0.56
N LEU A 155 31.44 -12.37 1.75
CA LEU A 155 32.33 -12.66 2.87
C LEU A 155 31.90 -13.98 3.51
N GLN A 156 30.59 -14.22 3.61
CA GLN A 156 30.04 -15.51 4.04
C GLN A 156 30.42 -16.63 3.06
N ASP A 157 30.27 -16.40 1.75
CA ASP A 157 30.68 -17.35 0.69
C ASP A 157 32.18 -17.66 0.73
N LEU A 158 33.04 -16.65 0.95
CA LEU A 158 34.49 -16.82 1.03
C LEU A 158 34.91 -17.60 2.29
N TRP A 159 34.24 -17.35 3.42
CA TRP A 159 34.46 -18.08 4.67
C TRP A 159 33.95 -19.51 4.57
N GLU A 160 32.83 -19.76 3.89
CA GLU A 160 32.36 -21.11 3.56
C GLU A 160 33.33 -21.83 2.63
N LYS A 161 33.88 -21.16 1.62
CA LYS A 161 34.88 -21.74 0.71
C LYS A 161 36.16 -22.16 1.44
N ARG A 162 36.69 -21.30 2.33
CA ARG A 162 37.84 -21.65 3.19
C ARG A 162 37.49 -22.70 4.24
N ARG A 163 36.26 -22.70 4.79
CA ARG A 163 35.79 -23.77 5.68
C ARG A 163 35.77 -25.10 4.93
N ASN A 164 35.28 -25.12 3.70
CA ASN A 164 35.22 -26.31 2.85
C ASN A 164 36.63 -26.78 2.46
N GLU A 165 37.58 -25.88 2.18
CA GLU A 165 38.99 -26.22 1.92
C GLU A 165 39.69 -26.75 3.17
N ALA A 166 39.48 -26.16 4.34
CA ALA A 166 40.00 -26.64 5.62
C ALA A 166 39.37 -27.98 6.04
N THR A 167 38.07 -28.18 5.77
CA THR A 167 37.35 -29.45 6.00
C THR A 167 37.85 -30.51 5.02
N SER A 168 38.16 -30.14 3.77
CA SER A 168 38.76 -31.04 2.76
C SER A 168 40.21 -31.41 3.09
N ALA A 169 40.97 -30.51 3.74
CA ALA A 169 42.30 -30.80 4.26
C ALA A 169 42.23 -31.70 5.50
N ALA A 170 41.30 -31.42 6.43
CA ALA A 170 41.05 -32.26 7.61
C ALA A 170 40.50 -33.65 7.25
N MET A 171 39.66 -33.76 6.22
CA MET A 171 39.19 -35.04 5.68
C MET A 171 40.31 -35.86 5.02
N ARG A 172 41.31 -35.21 4.41
CA ARG A 172 42.52 -35.90 3.91
C ARG A 172 43.39 -36.44 5.05
N THR A 173 43.44 -35.75 6.20
CA THR A 173 44.12 -36.24 7.41
C THR A 173 43.30 -37.29 8.17
N ALA A 174 41.97 -37.28 8.05
CA ALA A 174 41.09 -38.27 8.66
C ALA A 174 40.96 -39.57 7.84
N ALA A 175 41.21 -39.52 6.53
CA ALA A 175 41.18 -40.70 5.64
C ALA A 175 42.28 -41.75 5.90
N THR A 176 43.24 -41.47 6.79
CA THR A 176 44.28 -42.43 7.24
C THR A 176 43.90 -43.24 8.48
N ALA A 177 42.72 -43.04 9.07
CA ALA A 177 42.26 -43.83 10.23
C ALA A 177 41.08 -44.73 9.84
N ARG A 178 41.37 -46.00 9.55
CA ARG A 178 40.36 -47.08 9.49
C ARG A 178 39.82 -47.35 10.90
N PRO A 179 38.54 -47.72 11.02
CA PRO A 179 38.28 -49.10 11.45
C PRO A 179 37.17 -49.82 10.69
N SER A 180 37.36 -51.13 10.68
CA SER A 180 36.54 -52.24 10.23
C SER A 180 35.20 -52.38 10.95
N GLY A 181 34.17 -52.84 10.22
CA GLY A 181 32.95 -53.36 10.83
C GLY A 181 31.83 -53.60 9.82
N THR A 182 31.65 -54.85 9.45
CA THR A 182 30.64 -55.40 8.54
C THR A 182 29.21 -55.30 9.08
N ALA A 183 28.25 -54.90 8.25
CA ALA A 183 26.86 -55.40 8.32
C ALA A 183 26.16 -55.23 6.96
N THR A 184 25.70 -56.35 6.45
CA THR A 184 25.00 -56.59 5.18
C THR A 184 23.52 -56.22 5.26
N GLY A 185 23.03 -55.55 4.21
CA GLY A 185 21.73 -55.79 3.55
C GLY A 185 20.43 -55.48 4.31
N CYS A 186 19.66 -54.50 3.82
CA CYS A 186 18.33 -54.74 3.25
C CYS A 186 17.79 -53.46 2.59
N CYS A 187 17.62 -53.49 1.27
CA CYS A 187 16.80 -52.54 0.52
C CYS A 187 15.32 -52.83 0.78
N SER A 188 14.66 -52.07 1.65
CA SER A 188 13.21 -51.82 1.56
C SER A 188 12.80 -50.70 2.54
N CYS A 189 12.87 -49.44 2.12
CA CYS A 189 12.25 -48.31 2.82
C CYS A 189 12.24 -47.06 1.91
N THR A 190 11.47 -47.09 0.83
CA THR A 190 11.15 -45.88 0.05
C THR A 190 9.71 -45.86 -0.47
N ILE A 191 8.83 -46.75 0.00
CA ILE A 191 7.41 -46.78 -0.38
C ILE A 191 6.56 -47.06 0.86
N ILE A 192 6.68 -46.23 1.90
CA ILE A 192 5.67 -46.06 2.95
C ILE A 192 5.70 -44.58 3.37
N PHE A 193 5.25 -43.68 2.50
CA PHE A 193 4.91 -42.30 2.88
C PHE A 193 3.74 -41.73 2.07
N LEU A 194 2.94 -42.60 1.44
CA LEU A 194 1.82 -42.19 0.57
C LEU A 194 0.48 -42.88 0.85
N LEU A 195 0.34 -43.66 1.92
CA LEU A 195 -0.93 -44.32 2.24
C LEU A 195 -1.24 -44.28 3.74
N SER A 196 -1.64 -43.10 4.24
CA SER A 196 -2.70 -42.94 5.26
C SER A 196 -3.01 -41.45 5.49
N MET A 197 -3.31 -40.67 4.45
CA MET A 197 -3.97 -39.37 4.67
C MET A 197 -5.46 -39.65 4.85
N SER A 198 -5.84 -39.95 6.09
CA SER A 198 -7.14 -39.51 6.58
C SER A 198 -7.20 -38.01 6.33
N VAL A 199 -7.94 -37.56 5.32
CA VAL A 199 -8.22 -36.13 5.10
C VAL A 199 -8.73 -35.60 6.42
N SER A 200 -7.98 -34.67 7.03
CA SER A 200 -8.36 -34.13 8.34
C SER A 200 -9.74 -33.50 8.23
N LYS A 201 -10.48 -33.57 9.33
CA LYS A 201 -11.83 -33.01 9.36
C LYS A 201 -11.78 -31.48 9.21
N LEU A 202 -10.67 -30.83 9.58
CA LEU A 202 -10.46 -29.38 9.42
C LEU A 202 -10.30 -28.94 7.97
N ASP A 203 -9.70 -29.77 7.12
CA ASP A 203 -9.44 -29.38 5.71
C ASP A 203 -10.76 -29.16 4.94
N LYS A 204 -11.87 -29.75 5.42
CA LYS A 204 -13.22 -29.54 4.87
C LYS A 204 -13.87 -28.20 5.26
N LEU A 205 -13.33 -27.52 6.27
CA LEU A 205 -13.85 -26.24 6.77
C LEU A 205 -13.23 -25.01 6.09
N VAL A 206 -12.15 -25.24 5.32
CA VAL A 206 -11.47 -24.22 4.53
C VAL A 206 -11.96 -24.36 3.09
N PRO A 207 -12.31 -23.27 2.38
CA PRO A 207 -12.69 -23.35 0.98
C PRO A 207 -11.47 -23.65 0.10
N THR A 208 -11.01 -24.90 0.07
CA THR A 208 -9.70 -25.30 -0.50
C THR A 208 -9.53 -24.99 -1.99
N LYS A 209 -10.61 -24.72 -2.71
CA LYS A 209 -10.57 -24.40 -4.15
C LYS A 209 -10.39 -22.91 -4.45
N TYR A 210 -10.84 -22.01 -3.57
CA TYR A 210 -10.97 -20.58 -3.89
C TYR A 210 -10.21 -19.69 -2.91
N GLY A 211 -9.67 -18.56 -3.39
CA GLY A 211 -8.98 -17.58 -2.56
C GLY A 211 -7.46 -17.67 -2.63
N TRP A 212 -6.80 -16.72 -1.96
CA TRP A 212 -5.35 -16.60 -1.96
C TRP A 212 -4.76 -17.45 -0.84
N CYS A 213 -4.03 -18.50 -1.21
CA CYS A 213 -3.40 -19.41 -0.26
C CYS A 213 -1.88 -19.21 -0.22
N VAL A 214 -1.32 -19.08 0.98
CA VAL A 214 0.10 -18.83 1.20
C VAL A 214 0.61 -19.52 2.46
N ARG A 215 1.77 -20.18 2.37
CA ARG A 215 2.44 -20.79 3.52
C ARG A 215 3.30 -19.77 4.27
N PHE A 216 3.53 -19.96 5.56
CA PHE A 216 4.35 -19.02 6.34
C PHE A 216 5.82 -19.00 5.88
N ASP A 217 6.29 -20.02 5.18
CA ASP A 217 7.63 -20.10 4.58
C ASP A 217 7.74 -19.43 3.20
N LYS A 218 6.63 -18.91 2.63
CA LYS A 218 6.66 -18.17 1.36
C LYS A 218 7.57 -16.94 1.46
N GLU A 219 8.55 -16.89 0.59
CA GLU A 219 9.34 -15.70 0.29
C GLU A 219 8.85 -15.12 -1.05
N PHE A 220 8.59 -13.82 -1.04
CA PHE A 220 8.25 -13.06 -2.24
C PHE A 220 9.51 -12.49 -2.86
N ASP A 221 9.43 -12.08 -4.12
CA ASP A 221 10.57 -11.52 -4.82
C ASP A 221 11.03 -10.21 -4.14
N PRO A 222 12.24 -10.17 -3.56
CA PRO A 222 12.72 -9.01 -2.83
C PRO A 222 13.21 -7.89 -3.76
N THR A 223 13.25 -8.10 -5.08
CA THR A 223 13.65 -7.03 -6.02
C THR A 223 12.58 -5.96 -6.17
N TRP A 224 11.32 -6.29 -5.84
CA TRP A 224 10.20 -5.36 -5.91
C TRP A 224 10.34 -4.21 -4.91
N LYS A 225 10.19 -2.98 -5.39
CA LYS A 225 10.36 -1.78 -4.56
C LYS A 225 9.53 -0.59 -5.05
N PRO A 226 9.22 0.37 -4.15
CA PRO A 226 8.57 1.60 -4.57
C PRO A 226 9.40 2.31 -5.65
N PHE A 227 8.72 2.84 -6.65
CA PHE A 227 9.32 3.71 -7.65
C PHE A 227 9.83 4.99 -6.99
N THR A 228 11.10 5.33 -7.24
CA THR A 228 11.73 6.49 -6.58
C THR A 228 12.29 7.54 -7.53
N ARG A 229 12.64 7.17 -8.77
CA ARG A 229 13.30 8.09 -9.71
C ARG A 229 12.92 7.81 -11.17
N PRO A 230 12.41 8.82 -11.90
CA PRO A 230 12.31 8.79 -13.35
C PRO A 230 13.67 8.63 -14.04
N ARG A 231 13.64 8.35 -15.35
CA ARG A 231 14.83 8.36 -16.20
C ARG A 231 15.51 9.74 -16.14
N LEU A 232 16.82 9.80 -16.42
CA LEU A 232 17.59 11.05 -16.33
C LEU A 232 17.00 12.16 -17.22
N ARG A 233 16.57 11.81 -18.43
CA ARG A 233 15.94 12.76 -19.38
C ARG A 233 14.64 13.33 -18.82
N GLN A 234 13.75 12.47 -18.32
CA GLN A 234 12.49 12.87 -17.66
C GLN A 234 12.77 13.71 -16.40
N SER A 235 13.82 13.38 -15.63
CA SER A 235 14.16 14.05 -14.38
C SER A 235 14.52 15.54 -14.55
N LEU A 236 15.07 15.93 -15.70
CA LEU A 236 15.43 17.34 -15.97
C LEU A 236 14.18 18.23 -16.06
N GLU A 237 13.10 17.72 -16.63
CA GLU A 237 11.83 18.44 -16.78
C GLU A 237 11.12 18.64 -15.43
N TYR A 238 11.36 17.75 -14.47
CA TYR A 238 10.77 17.82 -13.13
C TYR A 238 11.56 18.69 -12.12
N ILE A 239 12.70 19.29 -12.49
CA ILE A 239 13.48 20.12 -11.54
C ILE A 239 12.65 21.30 -10.98
N PRO A 240 11.93 22.10 -11.80
CA PRO A 240 11.11 23.19 -11.27
C PRO A 240 9.98 22.69 -10.35
N LEU A 241 9.34 21.58 -10.73
CA LEU A 241 8.32 20.90 -9.93
C LEU A 241 8.90 20.51 -8.57
N PHE A 242 10.05 19.82 -8.56
CA PHE A 242 10.71 19.36 -7.35
C PHE A 242 11.08 20.51 -6.40
N MET A 243 11.58 21.63 -6.94
CA MET A 243 11.90 22.80 -6.12
C MET A 243 10.67 23.43 -5.48
N ARG A 244 9.54 23.50 -6.20
CA ARG A 244 8.26 23.98 -5.63
C ARG A 244 7.71 23.00 -4.61
N TYR A 245 7.75 21.70 -4.92
CA TYR A 245 7.36 20.64 -4.01
C TYR A 245 8.14 20.70 -2.69
N LEU A 246 9.46 20.85 -2.74
CA LEU A 246 10.30 20.98 -1.52
C LEU A 246 9.87 22.15 -0.64
N ARG A 247 9.46 23.28 -1.22
CA ARG A 247 8.93 24.42 -0.45
C ARG A 247 7.62 24.08 0.26
N VAL A 248 6.70 23.40 -0.43
CA VAL A 248 5.43 22.96 0.16
C VAL A 248 5.67 21.91 1.23
N TRP A 249 6.49 20.90 0.94
CA TRP A 249 6.89 19.85 1.88
C TRP A 249 7.49 20.46 3.16
N TRP A 250 8.42 21.41 3.02
CA TRP A 250 9.04 22.07 4.19
C TRP A 250 8.03 22.90 4.99
N ARG A 251 7.12 23.61 4.31
CA ARG A 251 6.05 24.39 4.95
C ARG A 251 5.11 23.47 5.76
N LEU A 252 4.64 22.37 5.18
CA LEU A 252 3.73 21.43 5.84
C LEU A 252 4.42 20.72 7.01
N ARG A 253 5.67 20.30 6.84
CA ARG A 253 6.47 19.71 7.92
C ARG A 253 6.67 20.69 9.09
N LYS A 254 6.92 21.98 8.83
CA LYS A 254 6.99 23.02 9.87
C LYS A 254 5.66 23.18 10.62
N ALA A 255 4.54 22.98 9.93
CA ALA A 255 3.20 22.98 10.52
C ALA A 255 2.80 21.64 11.17
N LYS A 256 3.71 20.64 11.24
CA LYS A 256 3.44 19.27 11.72
C LYS A 256 2.30 18.57 10.96
N ARG A 257 2.11 18.92 9.69
CA ARG A 257 1.15 18.30 8.78
C ARG A 257 1.88 17.40 7.80
N ARG A 258 1.22 16.32 7.35
CA ARG A 258 1.75 15.47 6.29
C ARG A 258 1.42 16.07 4.93
N VAL A 259 2.22 15.72 3.92
CA VAL A 259 1.91 16.06 2.53
C VAL A 259 0.91 15.03 2.00
N HIS A 260 -0.09 15.44 1.23
CA HIS A 260 -1.07 14.50 0.65
C HIS A 260 -0.41 13.52 -0.34
N MET A 261 0.72 13.91 -0.95
CA MET A 261 1.62 13.02 -1.72
C MET A 261 3.08 13.20 -1.25
N ASP A 262 3.61 12.27 -0.44
CA ASP A 262 5.00 12.34 0.08
C ASP A 262 5.99 11.58 -0.83
N PHE A 263 6.39 12.21 -1.95
CA PHE A 263 7.37 11.64 -2.89
C PHE A 263 8.78 11.45 -2.30
N LEU A 264 9.08 12.02 -1.13
CA LEU A 264 10.39 11.88 -0.47
C LEU A 264 10.45 10.70 0.48
N ASN A 265 9.29 10.26 1.00
CA ASN A 265 9.18 9.20 1.98
C ASN A 265 8.08 8.22 1.53
N PRO A 266 8.30 7.48 0.42
CA PRO A 266 7.32 6.50 -0.03
C PRO A 266 7.11 5.43 1.04
N VAL A 267 5.90 4.88 1.09
CA VAL A 267 5.54 3.81 2.01
C VAL A 267 6.37 2.57 1.65
N PRO A 268 7.14 2.00 2.59
CA PRO A 268 7.95 0.83 2.29
C PRO A 268 7.06 -0.38 2.04
N LEU A 269 7.42 -1.18 1.03
CA LEU A 269 6.76 -2.46 0.78
C LEU A 269 6.95 -3.40 1.98
N GLN A 270 5.84 -3.83 2.58
CA GLN A 270 5.85 -4.89 3.57
C GLN A 270 5.12 -6.11 3.01
N GLN A 271 5.86 -7.17 2.71
CA GLN A 271 5.32 -8.41 2.13
C GLN A 271 4.76 -9.34 3.22
N ILE A 272 3.85 -8.80 4.04
CA ILE A 272 3.28 -9.50 5.22
C ILE A 272 1.76 -9.43 5.29
N TYR A 273 1.09 -8.56 4.54
CA TYR A 273 -0.32 -8.26 4.75
C TYR A 273 -1.26 -9.41 4.37
N GLY A 274 -2.43 -9.40 5.00
CA GLY A 274 -3.55 -10.31 4.81
C GLY A 274 -4.86 -9.52 4.88
N ALA A 275 -5.99 -10.24 4.88
CA ALA A 275 -7.33 -9.67 4.95
C ALA A 275 -7.49 -8.77 6.20
N PRO A 276 -7.95 -7.51 6.04
CA PRO A 276 -8.13 -6.58 7.15
C PRO A 276 -9.36 -6.91 8.01
N LEU A 277 -9.33 -6.43 9.25
CA LEU A 277 -10.43 -6.49 10.20
C LEU A 277 -11.19 -5.17 10.25
N GLY A 278 -12.53 -5.25 10.29
CA GLY A 278 -13.41 -4.09 10.43
C GLY A 278 -14.38 -3.88 9.29
N GLY A 279 -15.48 -3.17 9.59
CA GLY A 279 -16.41 -2.68 8.60
C GLY A 279 -16.00 -1.35 7.95
N LEU A 280 -16.89 -0.86 7.11
CA LEU A 280 -16.84 0.39 6.40
C LEU A 280 -16.83 1.60 7.35
N GLY A 281 -15.85 2.48 7.17
CA GLY A 281 -15.87 3.79 7.80
C GLY A 281 -15.66 3.80 9.31
N CYS A 282 -15.28 2.67 9.92
CA CYS A 282 -15.02 2.53 11.34
C CYS A 282 -13.53 2.46 11.71
N GLY A 283 -12.66 2.51 10.69
CA GLY A 283 -11.23 2.22 10.82
C GLY A 283 -10.99 0.72 10.88
N THR A 284 -9.88 0.29 10.31
CA THR A 284 -9.51 -1.12 10.15
C THR A 284 -8.22 -1.45 10.92
N ILE A 285 -8.03 -2.75 11.16
CA ILE A 285 -6.80 -3.30 11.70
C ILE A 285 -6.36 -4.44 10.78
N GLY A 286 -5.23 -4.27 10.10
CA GLY A 286 -4.65 -5.31 9.26
C GLY A 286 -4.21 -6.52 10.09
N ARG A 287 -4.43 -7.73 9.55
CA ARG A 287 -3.82 -8.95 10.08
C ARG A 287 -2.99 -9.64 8.98
N GLY A 288 -1.69 -9.74 9.22
CA GLY A 288 -0.76 -10.37 8.31
C GLY A 288 -1.01 -11.87 8.16
N PHE A 289 -0.54 -12.43 7.04
CA PHE A 289 -0.76 -13.85 6.74
C PHE A 289 -0.03 -14.80 7.69
N ARG A 290 0.87 -14.30 8.56
CA ARG A 290 1.54 -15.08 9.61
C ARG A 290 1.03 -14.74 11.02
N GLY A 291 -0.15 -14.11 11.10
CA GLY A 291 -0.85 -13.79 12.35
C GLY A 291 -0.48 -12.45 12.99
N GLU A 292 0.31 -11.61 12.31
CA GLU A 292 0.71 -10.29 12.81
C GLU A 292 -0.48 -9.33 12.84
N PHE A 293 -0.71 -8.60 13.94
CA PHE A 293 -1.59 -7.43 13.90
C PHE A 293 -0.78 -6.18 13.51
N CYS A 294 -1.14 -5.58 12.38
CA CYS A 294 -0.37 -4.55 11.68
C CYS A 294 -1.29 -3.56 10.96
N ARG A 295 -0.74 -2.52 10.33
CA ARG A 295 -1.47 -1.54 9.51
C ARG A 295 -2.79 -1.08 10.15
N TYR A 296 -2.67 -0.19 11.13
CA TYR A 296 -3.82 0.35 11.85
C TYR A 296 -4.33 1.60 11.15
N GLN A 297 -5.65 1.71 11.02
CA GLN A 297 -6.34 2.84 10.39
C GLN A 297 -7.41 3.45 11.32
N LEU A 298 -7.06 3.61 12.60
CA LEU A 298 -8.01 4.08 13.64
C LEU A 298 -8.22 5.59 13.62
N VAL A 299 -7.16 6.34 13.33
CA VAL A 299 -7.24 7.79 13.12
C VAL A 299 -7.77 8.04 11.71
N PRO A 300 -8.79 8.90 11.52
CA PRO A 300 -9.42 9.12 10.22
C PRO A 300 -8.40 9.37 9.09
N GLY A 301 -8.43 8.51 8.07
CA GLY A 301 -7.60 8.64 6.87
C GLY A 301 -6.07 8.55 7.07
N LEU A 302 -5.59 8.06 8.22
CA LEU A 302 -4.16 7.87 8.48
C LEU A 302 -3.82 6.41 8.77
N TYR A 303 -2.69 5.95 8.23
CA TYR A 303 -2.16 4.60 8.45
C TYR A 303 -0.96 4.58 9.38
N GLU A 304 -0.89 3.51 10.18
CA GLU A 304 0.26 3.11 10.98
C GLU A 304 0.71 1.70 10.57
N PHE A 305 1.71 1.62 9.71
CA PHE A 305 2.15 0.37 9.07
C PHE A 305 2.94 -0.59 9.99
N GLN A 306 3.15 -0.25 11.26
CA GLN A 306 3.94 -1.08 12.18
C GLN A 306 3.15 -2.30 12.67
N THR A 307 3.87 -3.36 13.02
CA THR A 307 3.31 -4.53 13.71
C THR A 307 3.35 -4.34 15.21
N VAL A 308 2.26 -4.67 15.91
CA VAL A 308 2.21 -4.69 17.37
C VAL A 308 2.50 -6.12 17.86
N GLU A 309 3.76 -6.42 18.17
CA GLU A 309 4.21 -7.78 18.59
C GLU A 309 3.44 -8.34 19.80
N THR A 310 2.89 -7.47 20.66
CA THR A 310 2.10 -7.87 21.83
C THR A 310 0.72 -8.40 21.45
N ASN A 311 0.18 -7.98 20.31
CA ASN A 311 -1.14 -8.39 19.87
C ASN A 311 -0.98 -9.71 19.13
N THR A 312 -1.41 -10.81 19.74
CA THR A 312 -1.17 -12.16 19.21
C THR A 312 -2.06 -13.21 19.89
N PHE A 313 -2.05 -14.42 19.35
CA PHE A 313 -2.62 -15.60 19.98
C PHE A 313 -1.51 -16.54 20.47
N THR A 314 -1.70 -17.12 21.64
CA THR A 314 -0.80 -18.12 22.24
C THR A 314 -1.58 -19.39 22.53
N VAL A 315 -1.02 -20.54 22.20
CA VAL A 315 -1.59 -21.85 22.56
C VAL A 315 -0.79 -22.49 23.69
N CYS A 316 -1.47 -23.09 24.65
CA CYS A 316 -0.92 -23.96 25.69
C CYS A 316 -1.67 -25.30 25.67
N ILE A 317 -0.94 -26.41 25.62
CA ILE A 317 -1.48 -27.77 25.52
C ILE A 317 -1.07 -28.56 26.75
N ARG A 318 -2.07 -29.17 27.39
CA ARG A 318 -1.94 -29.89 28.63
C ARG A 318 -2.49 -31.31 28.52
N ARG A 319 -1.76 -32.23 29.14
CA ARG A 319 -2.12 -33.65 29.25
C ARG A 319 -1.91 -34.08 30.68
N ARG A 320 -2.91 -34.76 31.27
CA ARG A 320 -2.86 -35.21 32.68
C ARG A 320 -2.44 -34.08 33.63
N HIS A 321 -3.04 -32.91 33.45
CA HIS A 321 -2.77 -31.68 34.23
C HIS A 321 -1.33 -31.15 34.18
N THR A 322 -0.53 -31.58 33.20
CA THR A 322 0.83 -31.09 32.97
C THR A 322 0.91 -30.39 31.62
N THR A 323 1.53 -29.22 31.57
CA THR A 323 1.78 -28.49 30.32
C THR A 323 2.86 -29.18 29.52
N THR A 324 2.50 -29.63 28.32
CA THR A 324 3.37 -30.35 27.38
C THR A 324 3.91 -29.45 26.28
N TYR A 325 3.20 -28.35 25.97
CA TYR A 325 3.58 -27.42 24.92
C TYR A 325 2.96 -26.05 25.16
N CYS A 326 3.72 -24.98 24.95
CA CYS A 326 3.22 -23.61 24.97
C CYS A 326 3.98 -22.76 23.95
N GLN A 327 3.25 -22.05 23.08
CA GLN A 327 3.79 -21.41 21.89
C GLN A 327 2.95 -20.21 21.47
N VAL A 328 3.62 -19.09 21.19
CA VAL A 328 3.01 -17.95 20.51
C VAL A 328 2.89 -18.30 19.03
N LEU A 329 1.70 -18.11 18.47
CA LEU A 329 1.34 -18.46 17.10
C LEU A 329 1.85 -17.41 16.10
N THR A 330 3.17 -17.22 16.11
CA THR A 330 3.89 -16.31 15.21
C THR A 330 5.24 -16.92 14.83
N PRO A 331 5.64 -16.88 13.54
CA PRO A 331 6.91 -17.46 13.11
C PRO A 331 8.14 -16.61 13.44
N TYR A 332 7.95 -15.43 14.04
CA TYR A 332 9.05 -14.54 14.40
C TYR A 332 9.43 -14.68 15.87
N ARG A 333 10.69 -14.38 16.16
CA ARG A 333 11.14 -14.18 17.54
C ARG A 333 10.65 -12.83 18.03
N LEU A 334 10.06 -12.83 19.22
CA LEU A 334 9.56 -11.64 19.88
C LEU A 334 10.73 -10.79 20.37
N ARG A 335 10.75 -9.50 20.02
CA ARG A 335 11.87 -8.59 20.29
C ARG A 335 11.62 -7.74 21.52
N LYS A 336 10.35 -7.46 21.79
CA LYS A 336 9.92 -6.62 22.91
C LYS A 336 10.34 -7.21 24.25
N LYS A 337 10.87 -6.36 25.14
CA LYS A 337 11.43 -6.76 26.45
C LYS A 337 10.46 -7.65 27.25
N GLY A 338 9.21 -7.21 27.42
CA GLY A 338 8.21 -7.97 28.17
C GLY A 338 7.82 -9.32 27.55
N LEU A 339 8.12 -9.56 26.27
CA LEU A 339 7.76 -10.78 25.56
C LEU A 339 8.95 -11.73 25.36
N ARG A 340 10.15 -11.41 25.85
CA ARG A 340 11.36 -12.22 25.63
C ARG A 340 11.30 -13.62 26.26
N SER A 341 10.51 -13.78 27.32
CA SER A 341 10.26 -15.05 27.99
C SER A 341 9.26 -15.92 27.24
N TRP A 342 8.53 -15.36 26.28
CA TRP A 342 7.50 -16.06 25.54
C TRP A 342 8.14 -16.86 24.42
N ASN A 343 7.65 -18.07 24.21
CA ASN A 343 8.13 -18.93 23.16
C ASN A 343 7.52 -18.51 21.81
N GLY A 344 8.18 -17.59 21.11
CA GLY A 344 7.89 -17.23 19.71
C GLY A 344 8.53 -18.20 18.71
N ALA A 345 8.65 -17.78 17.44
CA ALA A 345 9.28 -18.55 16.37
C ALA A 345 8.61 -19.90 16.06
N PHE A 346 7.28 -19.86 15.90
CA PHE A 346 6.50 -20.98 15.36
C PHE A 346 7.10 -21.49 14.03
N PRO A 347 7.26 -22.82 13.82
CA PRO A 347 7.82 -23.36 12.58
C PRO A 347 7.02 -22.91 11.36
N LYS A 348 7.67 -22.23 10.41
CA LYS A 348 7.01 -21.65 9.22
C LYS A 348 6.39 -22.73 8.33
N GLU A 349 7.01 -23.89 8.28
CA GLU A 349 6.57 -25.03 7.50
C GLU A 349 5.23 -25.63 7.97
N ASN A 350 4.83 -25.32 9.21
CA ASN A 350 3.61 -25.83 9.83
C ASN A 350 2.46 -24.80 9.86
N GLY A 351 2.63 -23.68 9.17
CA GLY A 351 1.65 -22.59 9.11
C GLY A 351 1.19 -22.31 7.69
N GLN A 352 -0.12 -22.19 7.52
CA GLN A 352 -0.75 -21.85 6.24
C GLN A 352 -1.85 -20.83 6.44
N TYR A 353 -1.95 -19.89 5.51
CA TYR A 353 -2.96 -18.85 5.46
C TYR A 353 -3.76 -18.95 4.18
N GLN A 354 -5.03 -18.62 4.26
CA GLN A 354 -5.91 -18.48 3.12
C GLN A 354 -6.87 -17.30 3.30
N ALA A 355 -7.06 -16.50 2.27
CA ALA A 355 -8.00 -15.39 2.30
C ALA A 355 -8.98 -15.38 1.12
N LEU A 356 -10.24 -15.15 1.48
CA LEU A 356 -11.33 -14.83 0.59
C LEU A 356 -12.17 -13.76 1.29
N TYR A 357 -11.73 -12.51 1.13
CA TYR A 357 -12.28 -11.38 1.89
C TYR A 357 -13.81 -11.34 1.79
N PRO A 358 -14.54 -11.20 2.91
CA PRO A 358 -14.08 -10.73 4.23
C PRO A 358 -13.70 -11.81 5.24
N GLN A 359 -13.49 -13.04 4.78
CA GLN A 359 -13.05 -14.16 5.63
C GLN A 359 -11.59 -14.51 5.36
N SER A 360 -10.91 -14.98 6.40
CA SER A 360 -9.61 -15.64 6.24
C SER A 360 -9.43 -16.78 7.23
N TRP A 361 -8.56 -17.71 6.87
CA TRP A 361 -8.30 -18.93 7.61
C TRP A 361 -6.80 -19.04 7.84
N THR A 362 -6.41 -19.37 9.07
CA THR A 362 -5.01 -19.65 9.40
C THR A 362 -4.91 -21.00 10.09
N THR A 363 -4.21 -21.93 9.47
CA THR A 363 -4.00 -23.29 9.97
C THR A 363 -2.63 -23.37 10.63
N TYR A 364 -2.57 -23.99 11.81
CA TYR A 364 -1.35 -24.28 12.54
C TYR A 364 -1.30 -25.78 12.87
N ASP A 365 -0.31 -26.46 12.32
CA ASP A 365 -0.07 -27.88 12.60
C ASP A 365 0.92 -28.04 13.76
N LEU A 366 0.53 -28.80 14.78
CA LEU A 366 1.38 -29.09 15.94
C LEU A 366 1.72 -30.59 15.93
N PRO A 367 2.58 -31.06 15.01
CA PRO A 367 2.81 -32.50 14.80
C PRO A 367 3.32 -33.20 16.07
N GLY A 368 4.20 -32.56 16.84
CA GLY A 368 4.69 -33.13 18.11
C GLY A 368 3.62 -33.26 19.20
N GLN A 369 2.45 -32.62 19.02
CA GLN A 369 1.32 -32.64 19.95
C GLN A 369 0.11 -33.40 19.37
N ASN A 370 0.16 -33.86 18.11
CA ASN A 370 -0.99 -34.40 17.37
C ASN A 370 -2.26 -33.54 17.55
N VAL A 371 -2.08 -32.23 17.44
CA VAL A 371 -3.17 -31.24 17.49
C VAL A 371 -3.06 -30.36 16.26
N ARG A 372 -4.20 -30.02 15.66
CA ARG A 372 -4.28 -29.02 14.58
C ARG A 372 -5.21 -27.89 15.02
N LEU A 373 -4.83 -26.66 14.72
CA LEU A 373 -5.62 -25.46 15.02
C LEU A 373 -5.99 -24.78 13.70
N LEU A 374 -7.24 -24.33 13.60
CA LEU A 374 -7.71 -23.50 12.50
C LEU A 374 -8.37 -22.24 13.08
N CYS A 375 -7.79 -21.07 12.80
CA CYS A 375 -8.38 -19.79 13.12
C CYS A 375 -9.16 -19.28 11.91
N LYS A 376 -10.49 -19.23 12.01
CA LYS A 376 -11.34 -18.55 11.04
C LYS A 376 -11.60 -17.12 11.54
N GLN A 377 -11.09 -16.16 10.78
CA GLN A 377 -11.30 -14.73 10.98
C GLN A 377 -12.45 -14.24 10.11
N LEU A 378 -13.28 -13.35 10.66
CA LEU A 378 -14.37 -12.71 9.93
C LEU A 378 -14.49 -11.22 10.27
N SER A 379 -14.66 -10.41 9.23
CA SER A 379 -15.11 -9.01 9.30
C SER A 379 -16.55 -8.92 8.81
N PRO A 380 -17.43 -8.11 9.45
CA PRO A 380 -18.77 -7.90 8.92
C PRO A 380 -18.68 -6.98 7.70
N PHE A 381 -18.69 -7.58 6.51
CA PHE A 381 -18.66 -6.89 5.23
C PHE A 381 -19.62 -7.61 4.30
N ILE A 382 -20.84 -7.09 4.23
CA ILE A 382 -21.99 -7.74 3.62
C ILE A 382 -22.62 -6.72 2.68
N PRO A 383 -22.52 -6.92 1.35
CA PRO A 383 -23.14 -6.03 0.36
C PRO A 383 -24.62 -5.75 0.71
N HIS A 384 -25.05 -4.50 0.50
CA HIS A 384 -26.38 -3.99 0.83
C HIS A 384 -26.80 -4.01 2.31
N ASN A 385 -25.99 -4.52 3.25
CA ASN A 385 -26.22 -4.37 4.69
C ASN A 385 -25.45 -3.16 5.22
N TYR A 386 -26.14 -2.03 5.36
CA TYR A 386 -25.57 -0.74 5.79
C TYR A 386 -25.42 -0.59 7.31
N LYS A 387 -25.87 -1.57 8.10
CA LYS A 387 -25.71 -1.60 9.55
C LYS A 387 -24.47 -2.39 9.92
N ASP A 388 -24.50 -3.70 9.68
CA ASP A 388 -23.45 -4.60 10.15
C ASP A 388 -22.14 -4.34 9.42
N SER A 389 -22.21 -3.97 8.14
CA SER A 389 -21.01 -3.61 7.38
C SER A 389 -20.31 -2.36 7.88
N SER A 390 -20.84 -1.64 8.88
CA SER A 390 -20.18 -0.46 9.46
C SER A 390 -19.46 -0.71 10.78
N LEU A 391 -19.52 -1.94 11.31
CA LEU A 391 -19.13 -2.21 12.69
C LEU A 391 -17.60 -2.31 12.87
N PRO A 392 -17.02 -1.67 13.92
CA PRO A 392 -15.60 -1.78 14.26
C PRO A 392 -15.30 -3.07 15.05
N VAL A 393 -15.54 -4.21 14.42
CA VAL A 393 -15.43 -5.52 15.07
C VAL A 393 -14.72 -6.55 14.20
N GLY A 394 -14.16 -7.56 14.86
CA GLY A 394 -13.60 -8.75 14.24
C GLY A 394 -13.92 -9.99 15.08
N SER A 395 -14.25 -11.09 14.42
CA SER A 395 -14.47 -12.39 15.07
C SER A 395 -13.33 -13.36 14.76
N PHE A 396 -12.97 -14.19 15.74
CA PHE A 396 -12.00 -15.26 15.62
C PHE A 396 -12.58 -16.56 16.17
N LEU A 397 -13.06 -17.41 15.27
CA LEU A 397 -13.54 -18.74 15.59
C LEU A 397 -12.39 -19.74 15.43
N TRP A 398 -11.98 -20.35 16.53
CA TRP A 398 -10.95 -21.38 16.55
C TRP A 398 -11.59 -22.76 16.50
N TYR A 399 -11.12 -23.61 15.59
CA TYR A 399 -11.36 -25.04 15.61
C TYR A 399 -10.10 -25.75 16.10
N ILE A 400 -10.27 -26.63 17.07
CA ILE A 400 -9.20 -27.37 17.73
C ILE A 400 -9.45 -28.86 17.45
N GLU A 401 -8.63 -29.47 16.62
CA GLU A 401 -8.70 -30.90 16.29
C GLU A 401 -7.70 -31.68 17.14
N ASN A 402 -8.21 -32.62 17.94
CA ASN A 402 -7.39 -33.54 18.71
C ASN A 402 -7.25 -34.86 17.95
N LEU A 403 -6.04 -35.18 17.48
CA LEU A 403 -5.72 -36.42 16.77
C LEU A 403 -5.12 -37.49 17.71
N ASN A 404 -5.09 -37.23 19.02
CA ASN A 404 -4.64 -38.20 20.00
C ASN A 404 -5.76 -39.18 20.38
N ASN A 405 -5.35 -40.27 21.01
CA ASN A 405 -6.25 -41.26 21.63
C ASN A 405 -6.60 -40.95 23.09
N GLU A 406 -6.15 -39.80 23.62
CA GLU A 406 -6.49 -39.32 24.96
C GLU A 406 -7.02 -37.87 24.90
N PRO A 407 -7.86 -37.44 25.85
CA PRO A 407 -8.33 -36.07 25.93
C PRO A 407 -7.16 -35.10 26.11
N VAL A 408 -7.26 -33.93 25.48
CA VAL A 408 -6.25 -32.87 25.56
C VAL A 408 -6.91 -31.59 26.01
N GLU A 409 -6.32 -30.94 27.02
CA GLU A 409 -6.73 -29.61 27.46
C GLU A 409 -5.96 -28.56 26.65
N VAL A 410 -6.67 -27.69 25.94
CA VAL A 410 -6.09 -26.65 25.08
C VAL A 410 -6.55 -25.29 25.59
N SER A 411 -5.57 -24.43 25.87
CA SER A 411 -5.79 -23.04 26.23
C SER A 411 -5.33 -22.12 25.11
N LEU A 412 -6.24 -21.26 24.66
CA LEU A 412 -5.94 -20.19 23.71
C LEU A 412 -5.98 -18.86 24.45
N MET A 413 -4.87 -18.12 24.43
CA MET A 413 -4.77 -16.80 25.03
C MET A 413 -4.69 -15.74 23.92
N PHE A 414 -5.61 -14.79 23.95
CA PHE A 414 -5.62 -13.61 23.08
C PHE A 414 -5.12 -12.39 23.86
N THR A 415 -4.09 -11.74 23.34
CA THR A 415 -3.42 -10.62 24.02
C THR A 415 -3.57 -9.34 23.22
N TRP A 416 -3.82 -8.23 23.92
CA TRP A 416 -4.06 -6.93 23.28
C TRP A 416 -3.46 -5.78 24.08
N GLN A 417 -2.71 -4.92 23.40
CA GLN A 417 -2.06 -3.76 23.98
C GLN A 417 -2.90 -2.49 23.87
N ALA A 418 -2.81 -1.62 24.87
CA ALA A 418 -3.24 -0.24 24.74
C ALA A 418 -2.42 0.51 23.67
N GLY A 419 -3.02 1.55 23.11
CA GLY A 419 -2.49 2.42 22.08
C GLY A 419 -2.84 1.98 20.66
N SER A 420 -2.00 2.37 19.72
CA SER A 420 -2.04 1.97 18.31
C SER A 420 -0.68 1.39 17.90
N ALA A 421 -0.42 1.23 16.60
CA ALA A 421 0.81 0.61 16.10
C ALA A 421 2.07 1.50 16.21
N SER A 422 1.93 2.83 16.17
CA SER A 422 3.02 3.80 16.12
C SER A 422 3.20 4.57 17.42
N HIS A 423 4.45 4.95 17.73
CA HIS A 423 4.75 5.93 18.78
C HIS A 423 4.34 7.36 18.42
N GLU A 424 4.00 7.62 17.15
CA GLU A 424 3.53 8.93 16.69
C GLU A 424 2.20 9.32 17.36
N PHE A 425 1.35 8.35 17.67
CA PHE A 425 0.07 8.57 18.33
C PHE A 425 0.09 7.97 19.74
N SER A 426 0.73 8.69 20.66
CA SER A 426 0.71 8.30 22.07
C SER A 426 -0.73 8.32 22.61
N CYS A 427 -1.19 7.21 23.19
CA CYS A 427 -2.43 7.20 23.94
C CYS A 427 -2.23 7.72 25.37
N ARG A 428 -3.33 8.19 25.98
CA ARG A 428 -3.41 8.68 27.36
C ARG A 428 -4.62 8.09 28.06
N ASP A 429 -4.73 8.33 29.36
CA ASP A 429 -5.90 7.98 30.18
C ASP A 429 -6.26 6.48 30.09
N VAL A 430 -5.22 5.63 30.09
CA VAL A 430 -5.36 4.19 29.89
C VAL A 430 -5.91 3.53 31.15
N SER A 431 -7.01 2.80 31.01
CA SER A 431 -7.55 1.93 32.05
C SER A 431 -7.96 0.58 31.48
N HIS A 432 -7.84 -0.45 32.30
CA HIS A 432 -8.24 -1.81 31.96
C HIS A 432 -9.29 -2.31 32.95
N GLU A 433 -10.37 -2.91 32.45
CA GLU A 433 -11.50 -3.39 33.25
C GLU A 433 -11.94 -4.78 32.82
N CYS A 434 -12.15 -5.69 33.78
CA CYS A 434 -12.80 -6.98 33.52
C CYS A 434 -14.29 -6.77 33.23
N ILE A 435 -14.77 -7.37 32.15
CA ILE A 435 -16.17 -7.27 31.76
C ILE A 435 -16.76 -8.67 31.59
N GLU A 436 -17.97 -8.87 32.11
CA GLU A 436 -18.82 -10.03 31.85
C GLU A 436 -20.18 -9.51 31.40
N VAL A 437 -20.62 -9.98 30.23
CA VAL A 437 -21.92 -9.63 29.66
C VAL A 437 -22.67 -10.91 29.39
N SER A 438 -23.96 -10.92 29.70
CA SER A 438 -24.86 -12.01 29.34
C SER A 438 -26.11 -11.41 28.71
N ASP A 439 -26.51 -11.96 27.58
CA ASP A 439 -27.62 -11.45 26.77
C ASP A 439 -28.20 -12.59 25.91
N ASP A 440 -29.53 -12.77 25.91
CA ASP A 440 -30.26 -13.89 25.30
C ASP A 440 -29.66 -15.29 25.56
N GLY A 441 -29.26 -15.57 26.81
CA GLY A 441 -28.67 -16.86 27.19
C GLY A 441 -27.24 -17.10 26.69
N ILE A 442 -26.66 -16.14 25.93
CA ILE A 442 -25.25 -16.14 25.56
C ILE A 442 -24.49 -15.31 26.59
N SER A 443 -23.38 -15.84 27.09
CA SER A 443 -22.50 -15.16 28.04
C SER A 443 -21.10 -15.03 27.47
N ALA A 444 -20.44 -13.92 27.74
CA ALA A 444 -19.07 -13.66 27.30
C ALA A 444 -18.31 -12.92 28.39
N ARG A 445 -17.02 -13.23 28.53
CA ARG A 445 -16.11 -12.62 29.51
C ARG A 445 -14.86 -12.09 28.82
N GLY A 446 -14.33 -10.97 29.29
CA GLY A 446 -13.18 -10.34 28.66
C GLY A 446 -12.67 -9.08 29.34
N VAL A 447 -11.90 -8.29 28.61
CA VAL A 447 -11.28 -7.06 29.11
C VAL A 447 -11.60 -5.89 28.19
N SER A 448 -12.04 -4.78 28.78
CA SER A 448 -12.10 -3.47 28.13
C SER A 448 -10.83 -2.67 28.42
N ILE A 449 -10.28 -2.03 27.39
CA ILE A 449 -9.11 -1.15 27.44
C ILE A 449 -9.55 0.23 26.95
N ARG A 450 -9.81 1.14 27.89
CA ARG A 450 -10.23 2.52 27.59
C ARG A 450 -9.04 3.45 27.56
N GLN A 451 -9.05 4.37 26.60
CA GLN A 451 -7.94 5.28 26.36
C GLN A 451 -8.37 6.48 25.51
N THR A 452 -7.50 7.48 25.44
CA THR A 452 -7.64 8.65 24.57
C THR A 452 -6.54 8.62 23.50
N LEU A 453 -6.91 8.61 22.22
CA LEU A 453 -6.01 8.68 21.07
C LEU A 453 -6.24 9.98 20.30
N ARG A 454 -5.24 10.87 20.25
CA ARG A 454 -5.36 12.23 19.66
C ARG A 454 -6.60 13.03 20.12
N GLY A 455 -6.97 12.91 21.39
CA GLY A 455 -8.15 13.58 21.96
C GLY A 455 -9.49 12.88 21.68
N MET A 456 -9.49 11.78 20.91
CA MET A 456 -10.66 10.96 20.64
C MET A 456 -10.69 9.78 21.62
N LYS A 457 -11.87 9.52 22.22
CA LYS A 457 -12.05 8.36 23.10
C LYS A 457 -12.04 7.08 22.28
N LEU A 458 -11.27 6.09 22.73
CA LEU A 458 -11.15 4.78 22.13
C LEU A 458 -11.26 3.72 23.23
N GLU A 459 -12.11 2.74 23.01
CA GLU A 459 -12.20 1.53 23.83
C GLU A 459 -11.93 0.31 22.95
N TYR A 460 -10.85 -0.42 23.24
CA TYR A 460 -10.75 -1.80 22.75
C TYR A 460 -11.47 -2.73 23.70
N CYS A 461 -12.15 -3.73 23.17
CA CYS A 461 -12.68 -4.82 23.98
C CYS A 461 -12.30 -6.16 23.34
N ILE A 462 -11.70 -7.05 24.11
CA ILE A 462 -11.48 -8.45 23.73
C ILE A 462 -12.30 -9.34 24.64
N MET A 463 -13.10 -10.25 24.07
CA MET A 463 -13.97 -11.15 24.83
C MET A 463 -13.90 -12.58 24.28
N GLY A 464 -14.02 -13.55 25.17
CA GLY A 464 -14.26 -14.95 24.84
C GLY A 464 -15.71 -15.35 25.11
N LYS A 465 -16.30 -16.16 24.23
CA LYS A 465 -17.64 -16.72 24.43
C LYS A 465 -17.61 -17.84 25.46
N LYS A 466 -18.47 -17.75 26.48
CA LYS A 466 -18.63 -18.77 27.52
C LYS A 466 -19.46 -19.92 26.97
N GLU A 467 -18.95 -21.13 27.13
CA GLU A 467 -19.63 -22.38 26.80
C GLU A 467 -19.66 -23.26 28.06
N LEU A 468 -20.52 -24.28 28.09
CA LEU A 468 -20.67 -25.16 29.26
C LEU A 468 -19.38 -25.89 29.66
N ASP A 469 -18.49 -26.07 28.70
CA ASP A 469 -17.33 -26.96 28.76
C ASP A 469 -16.01 -26.22 28.50
N ASN A 470 -16.03 -24.89 28.68
CA ASN A 470 -14.85 -24.04 28.68
C ASN A 470 -14.71 -23.24 29.98
N THR A 471 -13.51 -22.73 30.22
CA THR A 471 -13.22 -21.80 31.32
C THR A 471 -12.54 -20.58 30.74
N ILE A 472 -13.00 -19.38 31.12
CA ILE A 472 -12.44 -18.12 30.67
C ILE A 472 -11.76 -17.43 31.85
N THR A 473 -10.46 -17.19 31.70
CA THR A 473 -9.64 -16.45 32.65
C THR A 473 -8.97 -15.26 31.96
N MET A 474 -8.54 -14.26 32.72
CA MET A 474 -8.02 -13.03 32.13
C MET A 474 -7.00 -12.34 33.03
N ARG A 475 -6.21 -11.46 32.40
CA ARG A 475 -5.30 -10.56 33.09
C ARG A 475 -5.50 -9.15 32.56
N THR A 476 -5.87 -8.22 33.43
CA THR A 476 -6.20 -6.84 33.04
C THR A 476 -4.96 -6.04 32.67
N ASN A 477 -3.81 -6.29 33.30
CA ASN A 477 -2.64 -5.45 33.09
C ASN A 477 -1.32 -6.21 33.24
N PHE A 478 -0.44 -6.06 32.24
CA PHE A 478 0.98 -6.30 32.35
C PHE A 478 1.77 -5.28 31.53
N ASN A 479 2.97 -4.92 31.99
CA ASN A 479 3.84 -3.94 31.33
C ASN A 479 4.66 -4.61 30.22
N VAL A 480 4.39 -4.21 28.97
CA VAL A 480 5.01 -4.79 27.77
C VAL A 480 6.51 -4.48 27.63
N ASN A 481 7.02 -3.51 28.37
CA ASN A 481 8.43 -3.10 28.37
C ASN A 481 9.22 -3.68 29.57
N SER A 482 8.56 -4.40 30.47
CA SER A 482 9.16 -5.03 31.65
C SER A 482 9.32 -6.54 31.46
N ASN A 483 10.57 -7.04 31.54
CA ASN A 483 10.86 -8.48 31.42
C ASN A 483 10.11 -9.30 32.49
N THR A 484 9.97 -8.78 33.70
CA THR A 484 9.34 -9.50 34.82
C THR A 484 7.84 -9.63 34.57
N SER A 485 7.17 -8.52 34.27
CA SER A 485 5.71 -8.49 34.16
C SER A 485 5.16 -9.42 33.07
N GLY A 486 5.78 -9.45 31.89
CA GLY A 486 5.35 -10.36 30.83
C GLY A 486 5.83 -11.81 31.05
N ARG A 487 6.95 -12.05 31.74
CA ARG A 487 7.34 -13.40 32.20
C ARG A 487 6.31 -13.97 33.17
N ASP A 488 5.76 -13.16 34.07
CA ASP A 488 4.76 -13.63 35.02
C ASP A 488 3.50 -14.12 34.31
N VAL A 489 3.03 -13.42 33.27
CA VAL A 489 1.90 -13.88 32.43
C VAL A 489 2.20 -15.21 31.76
N TRP A 490 3.41 -15.37 31.21
CA TRP A 490 3.82 -16.59 30.54
C TRP A 490 3.89 -17.78 31.50
N LEU A 491 4.50 -17.59 32.68
CA LEU A 491 4.63 -18.63 33.69
C LEU A 491 3.27 -19.03 34.26
N ASP A 492 2.39 -18.06 34.52
CA ASP A 492 1.00 -18.28 34.95
C ASP A 492 0.28 -19.22 33.95
N LEU A 493 0.28 -18.88 32.66
CA LEU A 493 -0.29 -19.72 31.61
C LEU A 493 0.36 -21.11 31.50
N VAL A 494 1.68 -21.20 31.67
CA VAL A 494 2.40 -22.49 31.59
C VAL A 494 2.13 -23.38 32.80
N ASN A 495 1.86 -22.82 33.98
CA ASN A 495 1.67 -23.61 35.20
C ASN A 495 0.42 -24.50 35.12
N ASP A 496 -0.73 -23.90 34.81
CA ASP A 496 -2.01 -24.58 34.87
C ASP A 496 -2.89 -24.38 33.63
N GLY A 497 -2.38 -23.71 32.59
CA GLY A 497 -3.13 -23.39 31.37
C GLY A 497 -4.09 -22.22 31.54
N ARG A 498 -4.08 -21.51 32.66
CA ARG A 498 -5.03 -20.45 32.98
C ARG A 498 -4.28 -19.17 33.37
N LEU A 499 -5.05 -18.09 33.56
CA LEU A 499 -4.54 -16.82 34.04
C LEU A 499 -5.11 -16.51 35.42
N THR A 500 -4.28 -15.99 36.32
CA THR A 500 -4.72 -15.53 37.63
C THR A 500 -5.46 -14.19 37.48
N GLU A 501 -6.73 -14.15 37.88
CA GLU A 501 -7.58 -12.96 37.77
C GLU A 501 -7.13 -11.85 38.74
N PRO A 502 -6.86 -10.62 38.27
CA PRO A 502 -6.53 -9.47 39.13
C PRO A 502 -7.78 -8.71 39.60
N ALA A 503 -7.59 -7.60 40.34
CA ALA A 503 -8.67 -6.69 40.72
C ALA A 503 -9.43 -6.12 39.50
N ALA A 504 -10.73 -5.83 39.68
CA ALA A 504 -11.69 -5.54 38.60
C ALA A 504 -11.32 -4.38 37.67
N THR A 505 -10.66 -3.33 38.18
CA THR A 505 -10.22 -2.16 37.39
C THR A 505 -8.80 -1.76 37.77
N SER A 506 -7.96 -1.43 36.79
CA SER A 506 -6.61 -0.91 37.05
C SER A 506 -6.28 0.31 36.17
N ALA A 507 -5.80 1.38 36.81
CA ALA A 507 -5.18 2.50 36.11
C ALA A 507 -3.83 2.07 35.54
N ALA A 508 -3.54 2.51 34.31
CA ALA A 508 -2.38 2.04 33.56
C ALA A 508 -1.74 3.17 32.74
N ASN A 509 -0.64 2.84 32.05
CA ASN A 509 0.03 3.76 31.12
C ASN A 509 -0.05 3.23 29.69
N SER A 510 0.49 3.95 28.71
CA SER A 510 0.45 3.58 27.28
C SER A 510 1.30 2.34 26.91
N HIS A 511 1.92 1.68 27.88
CA HIS A 511 2.76 0.50 27.70
C HIS A 511 2.23 -0.70 28.48
N THR A 512 0.92 -0.85 28.53
CA THR A 512 0.26 -1.99 29.17
C THR A 512 -0.60 -2.77 28.18
N ALA A 513 -0.79 -4.05 28.48
CA ALA A 513 -1.61 -4.96 27.70
C ALA A 513 -2.45 -5.85 28.61
N SER A 514 -3.50 -6.42 28.03
CA SER A 514 -4.40 -7.37 28.67
C SER A 514 -4.41 -8.69 27.92
N CYS A 515 -4.86 -9.74 28.61
CA CYS A 515 -4.99 -11.08 28.07
C CYS A 515 -6.35 -11.67 28.43
N VAL A 516 -6.98 -12.37 27.50
CA VAL A 516 -8.15 -13.23 27.74
C VAL A 516 -7.79 -14.64 27.29
N CYS A 517 -8.01 -15.64 28.13
CA CYS A 517 -7.69 -17.03 27.85
C CYS A 517 -8.92 -17.92 27.97
N ILE A 518 -9.20 -18.70 26.92
CA ILE A 518 -10.21 -19.74 26.90
C ILE A 518 -9.50 -21.09 27.02
N THR A 519 -9.80 -21.85 28.07
CA THR A 519 -9.35 -23.22 28.28
C THR A 519 -10.47 -24.19 27.96
N THR A 520 -10.18 -25.23 27.21
CA THR A 520 -11.17 -26.19 26.73
C THR A 520 -10.57 -27.60 26.66
N THR A 521 -11.31 -28.59 27.17
CA THR A 521 -10.96 -30.00 26.99
C THR A 521 -11.54 -30.52 25.67
N VAL A 522 -10.69 -31.16 24.86
CA VAL A 522 -11.03 -31.74 23.56
C VAL A 522 -10.85 -33.25 23.60
N GLU A 523 -11.93 -33.98 23.35
CA GLU A 523 -11.95 -35.45 23.39
C GLU A 523 -11.13 -36.08 22.26
N PRO A 524 -10.66 -37.34 22.41
CA PRO A 524 -9.93 -38.06 21.38
C PRO A 524 -10.62 -38.03 20.01
N ASN A 525 -9.87 -37.79 18.95
CA ASN A 525 -10.35 -37.83 17.56
C ASN A 525 -11.55 -36.92 17.25
N SER A 526 -11.72 -35.85 18.03
CA SER A 526 -12.81 -34.87 17.93
C SER A 526 -12.31 -33.46 17.57
N ILE A 527 -13.25 -32.61 17.14
CA ILE A 527 -13.04 -31.17 16.97
C ILE A 527 -13.89 -30.43 18.00
N LYS A 528 -13.34 -29.37 18.58
CA LYS A 528 -14.08 -28.43 19.41
C LYS A 528 -13.78 -26.98 19.03
N THR A 529 -14.69 -26.08 19.35
CA THR A 529 -14.58 -24.66 18.99
C THR A 529 -14.31 -23.75 20.18
N SER A 530 -13.66 -22.62 19.94
CA SER A 530 -13.52 -21.51 20.88
C SER A 530 -13.62 -20.19 20.14
N GLU A 531 -14.47 -19.28 20.60
CA GLU A 531 -14.76 -18.03 19.88
C GLU A 531 -14.28 -16.81 20.67
N PHE A 532 -13.53 -15.93 20.00
CA PHE A 532 -13.17 -14.61 20.50
C PHE A 532 -13.79 -13.52 19.63
N ALA A 533 -14.12 -12.39 20.25
CA ALA A 533 -14.51 -11.15 19.59
C ALA A 533 -13.56 -10.02 19.99
N LEU A 534 -13.27 -9.15 19.02
CA LEU A 534 -12.53 -7.90 19.19
C LEU A 534 -13.41 -6.74 18.71
N ALA A 535 -13.50 -5.68 19.50
CA ALA A 535 -14.11 -4.41 19.10
C ALA A 535 -13.16 -3.23 19.36
N TRP A 536 -13.24 -2.18 18.51
CA TRP A 536 -12.55 -0.90 18.73
C TRP A 536 -13.55 0.27 18.62
N HIS A 537 -14.18 0.58 19.74
CA HIS A 537 -15.21 1.60 19.82
C HIS A 537 -14.58 3.01 19.88
N MET A 538 -14.69 3.76 18.78
CA MET A 538 -14.28 5.17 18.64
C MET A 538 -15.41 5.97 17.96
N PRO A 539 -16.45 6.35 18.71
CA PRO A 539 -17.71 6.85 18.15
C PRO A 539 -17.60 8.28 17.61
N LEU A 540 -16.80 9.12 18.27
CA LEU A 540 -16.59 10.51 17.91
C LEU A 540 -15.19 10.71 17.37
N ILE A 541 -15.09 11.31 16.19
CA ILE A 541 -13.83 11.54 15.49
C ILE A 541 -13.66 13.00 15.08
N ASN A 542 -12.42 13.41 14.95
CA ASN A 542 -12.02 14.71 14.39
C ASN A 542 -10.97 14.47 13.29
N PHE A 543 -11.01 15.28 12.25
CA PHE A 543 -9.95 15.35 11.24
C PHE A 543 -8.76 16.17 11.74
N GLY A 544 -7.72 16.33 10.91
CA GLY A 544 -6.48 16.98 11.31
C GLY A 544 -6.64 18.41 11.82
N LEU A 545 -7.54 19.21 11.24
CA LEU A 545 -7.85 20.57 11.72
C LEU A 545 -8.83 20.58 12.90
N ALA A 546 -9.53 19.48 13.14
CA ALA A 546 -10.58 19.37 14.15
C ALA A 546 -11.61 20.52 14.08
N ALA A 547 -12.00 20.94 12.88
CA ALA A 547 -12.94 22.05 12.70
C ALA A 547 -14.37 21.62 13.06
N LYS A 548 -14.69 20.34 12.87
CA LYS A 548 -15.96 19.73 13.27
C LYS A 548 -15.71 18.37 13.91
N THR A 549 -16.52 18.02 14.92
CA THR A 549 -16.58 16.66 15.46
C THR A 549 -17.65 15.88 14.73
N TYR A 550 -17.28 14.71 14.23
CA TYR A 550 -18.18 13.82 13.50
C TYR A 550 -18.46 12.58 14.32
N ARG A 551 -19.66 12.03 14.10
CA ARG A 551 -20.08 10.77 14.68
C ARG A 551 -19.97 9.69 13.61
N ARG A 552 -19.30 8.58 13.93
CA ARG A 552 -19.18 7.44 13.01
C ARG A 552 -20.55 6.78 12.80
N TRP A 553 -20.82 6.38 11.56
CA TRP A 553 -22.13 5.88 11.11
C TRP A 553 -22.68 4.73 11.96
N TYR A 554 -21.83 3.77 12.37
CA TYR A 554 -22.29 2.60 13.11
C TYR A 554 -23.05 2.92 14.39
N THR A 555 -22.76 4.07 15.02
CA THR A 555 -23.39 4.50 16.27
C THR A 555 -24.88 4.82 16.11
N LYS A 556 -25.35 5.07 14.89
CA LYS A 556 -26.76 5.33 14.56
C LYS A 556 -27.67 4.13 14.85
N HIS A 557 -27.11 2.93 14.85
CA HIS A 557 -27.86 1.67 14.97
C HIS A 557 -27.94 1.11 16.39
N PHE A 558 -27.40 1.84 17.37
CA PHE A 558 -27.38 1.44 18.77
C PHE A 558 -27.80 2.62 19.64
N ASP A 559 -28.27 2.31 20.85
CA ASP A 559 -28.47 3.33 21.88
C ASP A 559 -27.12 3.92 22.29
N GLN A 560 -26.99 5.24 22.09
CA GLN A 560 -25.73 5.96 22.28
C GLN A 560 -25.31 6.06 23.74
N GLU A 561 -26.25 5.94 24.70
CA GLU A 561 -25.94 6.02 26.13
C GLU A 561 -25.32 4.73 26.66
N THR A 562 -25.64 3.59 26.02
CA THR A 562 -25.28 2.25 26.48
C THR A 562 -24.28 1.53 25.56
N LEU A 563 -23.98 2.11 24.39
CA LEU A 563 -23.04 1.54 23.42
C LEU A 563 -21.60 1.56 23.95
N THR A 564 -21.04 0.37 24.18
CA THR A 564 -19.65 0.14 24.60
C THR A 564 -18.97 -0.87 23.68
N GLY A 565 -17.65 -1.02 23.83
CA GLY A 565 -16.89 -2.10 23.18
C GLY A 565 -17.44 -3.49 23.50
N SER A 566 -17.91 -3.74 24.74
CA SER A 566 -18.51 -5.02 25.12
C SER A 566 -19.88 -5.26 24.48
N THR A 567 -20.69 -4.21 24.28
CA THR A 567 -21.95 -4.29 23.52
C THR A 567 -21.68 -4.76 22.09
N LEU A 568 -20.64 -4.22 21.45
CA LEU A 568 -20.23 -4.60 20.09
C LEU A 568 -19.66 -6.03 20.03
N CYS A 569 -18.86 -6.45 21.01
CA CYS A 569 -18.37 -7.83 21.10
C CYS A 569 -19.53 -8.83 21.28
N MET A 570 -20.50 -8.52 22.16
CA MET A 570 -21.68 -9.37 22.34
C MET A 570 -22.52 -9.46 21.07
N TYR A 571 -22.75 -8.32 20.39
CA TYR A 571 -23.44 -8.29 19.10
C TYR A 571 -22.71 -9.14 18.05
N THR A 572 -21.37 -9.09 18.02
CA THR A 572 -20.53 -9.91 17.13
C THR A 572 -20.74 -11.40 17.37
N ILE A 573 -20.64 -11.85 18.62
CA ILE A 573 -20.81 -13.27 18.99
C ILE A 573 -22.22 -13.77 18.61
N LYS A 574 -23.24 -12.95 18.82
CA LYS A 574 -24.63 -13.29 18.47
C LYS A 574 -24.86 -13.42 16.97
N ASN A 575 -24.30 -12.52 16.17
CA ASN A 575 -24.61 -12.39 14.75
C ASN A 575 -23.61 -13.07 13.81
N ARG A 576 -22.44 -13.52 14.30
CA ARG A 576 -21.38 -14.14 13.47
C ARG A 576 -21.90 -15.24 12.54
N THR A 577 -22.74 -16.16 13.04
CA THR A 577 -23.30 -17.24 12.20
C THR A 577 -24.15 -16.68 11.06
N GLN A 578 -25.01 -15.70 11.35
CA GLN A 578 -25.83 -15.07 10.31
C GLN A 578 -24.97 -14.33 9.28
N TRP A 579 -23.90 -13.66 9.72
CA TRP A 579 -22.96 -13.00 8.83
C TRP A 579 -22.25 -13.99 7.91
N GLU A 580 -21.87 -15.18 8.39
CA GLU A 580 -21.28 -16.21 7.55
C GLU A 580 -22.25 -16.68 6.45
N GLU A 581 -23.52 -16.89 6.79
CA GLU A 581 -24.55 -17.23 5.82
C GLU A 581 -24.76 -16.11 4.80
N ASP A 582 -24.83 -14.87 5.26
CA ASP A 582 -25.03 -13.71 4.37
C ASP A 582 -23.83 -13.49 3.46
N ILE A 583 -22.61 -13.68 3.97
CA ILE A 583 -21.40 -13.64 3.14
C ILE A 583 -21.43 -14.75 2.09
N ALA A 584 -21.79 -15.97 2.49
CA ALA A 584 -21.91 -17.08 1.55
C ALA A 584 -22.95 -16.78 0.46
N LYS A 585 -24.12 -16.21 0.80
CA LYS A 585 -25.19 -15.91 -0.17
C LYS A 585 -24.73 -15.05 -1.35
N TRP A 586 -23.87 -14.04 -1.12
CA TRP A 586 -23.40 -13.18 -2.22
C TRP A 586 -22.15 -13.72 -2.93
N GLN A 587 -21.32 -14.51 -2.24
CA GLN A 587 -20.11 -15.08 -2.86
C GLN A 587 -20.40 -16.36 -3.66
N GLN A 588 -21.25 -17.25 -3.13
CA GLN A 588 -21.46 -18.59 -3.66
C GLN A 588 -21.88 -18.64 -5.14
N PRO A 589 -22.78 -17.77 -5.63
CA PRO A 589 -23.16 -17.77 -7.06
C PRO A 589 -21.97 -17.58 -8.01
N ILE A 590 -20.99 -16.77 -7.61
CA ILE A 590 -19.76 -16.54 -8.39
C ILE A 590 -18.76 -17.69 -8.17
N LEU A 591 -18.66 -18.19 -6.94
CA LEU A 591 -17.75 -19.29 -6.60
C LEU A 591 -18.12 -20.59 -7.32
N ASP A 592 -19.40 -20.91 -7.40
CA ASP A 592 -19.90 -22.14 -8.03
C ASP A 592 -19.83 -22.14 -9.56
N ASP A 593 -19.61 -20.98 -10.15
CA ASP A 593 -19.54 -20.85 -11.60
C ASP A 593 -18.28 -21.52 -12.17
N PRO A 594 -18.39 -22.64 -12.91
CA PRO A 594 -17.24 -23.35 -13.43
C PRO A 594 -16.58 -22.64 -14.63
N ALA A 595 -17.26 -21.66 -15.25
CA ALA A 595 -16.71 -20.90 -16.37
C ALA A 595 -15.74 -19.81 -15.90
N LEU A 596 -15.74 -19.46 -14.62
CA LEU A 596 -14.88 -18.44 -14.05
C LEU A 596 -13.57 -19.05 -13.51
N PRO A 597 -12.40 -18.49 -13.87
CA PRO A 597 -11.11 -18.95 -13.36
C PRO A 597 -11.01 -18.81 -11.82
N ASP A 598 -10.35 -19.75 -11.17
CA ASP A 598 -10.18 -19.73 -9.70
C ASP A 598 -9.37 -18.52 -9.22
N TRP A 599 -8.37 -18.07 -9.99
CA TRP A 599 -7.60 -16.85 -9.68
C TRP A 599 -8.52 -15.62 -9.69
N TYR A 600 -9.47 -15.54 -10.62
CA TYR A 600 -10.38 -14.40 -10.77
C TYR A 600 -11.33 -14.32 -9.59
N LYS A 601 -11.91 -15.46 -9.17
CA LYS A 601 -12.73 -15.55 -7.95
C LYS A 601 -11.95 -15.07 -6.72
N SER A 602 -10.68 -15.46 -6.61
CA SER A 602 -9.82 -14.96 -5.54
C SER A 602 -9.62 -13.45 -5.62
N ALA A 603 -9.28 -12.92 -6.80
CA ALA A 603 -8.97 -11.51 -7.00
C ALA A 603 -10.20 -10.62 -6.74
N LEU A 604 -11.36 -10.96 -7.31
CA LEU A 604 -12.59 -10.18 -7.21
C LEU A 604 -12.97 -9.89 -5.75
N PHE A 605 -12.99 -10.94 -4.91
CA PHE A 605 -13.35 -10.79 -3.51
C PHE A 605 -12.23 -10.13 -2.70
N ASN A 606 -10.96 -10.52 -2.91
CA ASN A 606 -9.86 -9.97 -2.12
C ASN A 606 -9.59 -8.49 -2.40
N GLU A 607 -9.74 -8.00 -3.64
CA GLU A 607 -9.59 -6.56 -3.96
C GLU A 607 -10.66 -5.69 -3.27
N SER A 608 -11.81 -6.27 -2.91
CA SER A 608 -12.86 -5.56 -2.15
C SER A 608 -12.40 -5.12 -0.75
N TYR A 609 -11.25 -5.59 -0.26
CA TYR A 609 -10.66 -5.14 1.01
C TYR A 609 -10.54 -3.61 1.07
N PHE A 610 -10.24 -2.97 -0.06
CA PHE A 610 -9.95 -1.54 -0.12
C PHE A 610 -11.18 -0.67 0.18
N VAL A 611 -12.40 -1.22 0.03
CA VAL A 611 -13.62 -0.49 0.40
C VAL A 611 -13.67 -0.26 1.92
N ALA A 612 -13.15 -1.19 2.73
CA ALA A 612 -13.04 -1.01 4.18
C ALA A 612 -11.70 -0.36 4.59
N ASP A 613 -10.61 -0.87 4.04
CA ASP A 613 -9.22 -0.58 4.46
C ASP A 613 -8.57 0.56 3.66
N GLY A 614 -9.31 1.22 2.77
CA GLY A 614 -8.84 2.30 1.92
C GLY A 614 -8.88 3.67 2.58
N GLY A 615 -8.66 3.78 3.90
CA GLY A 615 -8.74 5.08 4.57
C GLY A 615 -10.17 5.51 4.86
N THR A 616 -11.12 4.57 4.73
CA THR A 616 -12.56 4.81 4.71
C THR A 616 -13.07 5.48 5.99
N ILE A 617 -13.93 6.48 5.78
CA ILE A 617 -14.66 7.21 6.80
C ILE A 617 -16.14 7.24 6.40
N TRP A 618 -17.00 6.93 7.36
CA TRP A 618 -18.45 7.01 7.18
C TRP A 618 -19.07 7.67 8.41
N VAL A 619 -19.69 8.84 8.19
CA VAL A 619 -20.17 9.69 9.27
C VAL A 619 -21.66 9.96 9.13
N ASP A 620 -22.34 9.98 10.28
CA ASP A 620 -23.74 10.38 10.35
C ASP A 620 -23.85 11.90 10.29
N VAL A 621 -24.73 12.36 9.41
CA VAL A 621 -24.99 13.78 9.13
C VAL A 621 -26.49 14.07 9.04
N SER A 622 -27.32 13.24 9.70
CA SER A 622 -28.78 13.38 9.72
C SER A 622 -29.26 14.79 10.07
N ASP A 623 -28.51 15.47 10.94
CA ASP A 623 -28.87 16.77 11.49
C ASP A 623 -28.42 17.96 10.61
N ASP A 624 -27.66 17.70 9.54
CA ASP A 624 -27.14 18.73 8.65
C ASP A 624 -28.12 19.03 7.51
N THR A 625 -29.02 19.99 7.75
CA THR A 625 -30.09 20.38 6.81
C THR A 625 -29.60 21.02 5.50
N THR A 626 -28.30 21.29 5.39
CA THR A 626 -27.70 21.84 4.15
C THR A 626 -27.42 20.78 3.10
N LEU A 627 -27.49 19.49 3.47
CA LEU A 627 -27.19 18.35 2.62
C LEU A 627 -28.45 17.78 1.97
N SER A 628 -28.27 17.05 0.86
CA SER A 628 -29.38 16.35 0.20
C SER A 628 -30.03 15.32 1.13
N ASP A 629 -31.32 15.06 0.91
CA ASP A 629 -32.08 14.06 1.69
C ASP A 629 -31.41 12.69 1.67
N HIS A 630 -30.83 12.32 0.54
CA HIS A 630 -30.08 11.07 0.40
C HIS A 630 -28.86 11.01 1.31
N VAL A 631 -28.02 12.06 1.31
CA VAL A 631 -26.82 12.13 2.15
C VAL A 631 -27.17 12.20 3.63
N ARG A 632 -28.25 12.90 4.01
CA ARG A 632 -28.74 12.90 5.40
C ARG A 632 -29.23 11.52 5.85
N LYS A 633 -29.88 10.79 4.94
CA LYS A 633 -30.39 9.44 5.20
C LYS A 633 -29.26 8.44 5.35
N TRP A 634 -28.28 8.43 4.44
CA TRP A 634 -27.25 7.40 4.32
C TRP A 634 -25.86 7.80 4.83
N GLY A 635 -25.70 9.04 5.28
CA GLY A 635 -24.43 9.57 5.78
C GLY A 635 -23.49 10.02 4.66
N ARG A 636 -22.40 10.67 5.06
CA ARG A 636 -21.27 10.98 4.18
C ARG A 636 -20.26 9.86 4.21
N TYR A 637 -19.88 9.41 3.03
CA TYR A 637 -18.92 8.34 2.85
C TYR A 637 -17.73 8.84 2.04
N GLY A 638 -16.52 8.49 2.48
CA GLY A 638 -15.37 8.68 1.64
C GLY A 638 -14.19 7.81 2.02
N TYR A 639 -13.31 7.60 1.05
CA TYR A 639 -12.16 6.73 1.12
C TYR A 639 -11.03 7.35 0.29
N LEU A 640 -9.80 6.99 0.61
CA LEU A 640 -8.62 7.58 0.01
C LEU A 640 -8.38 7.03 -1.39
N GLU A 641 -7.74 7.85 -2.22
CA GLU A 641 -7.18 7.44 -3.49
C GLU A 641 -6.17 6.29 -3.32
N GLY A 642 -5.29 6.40 -2.33
CA GLY A 642 -4.42 5.31 -1.90
C GLY A 642 -3.74 5.56 -0.56
N HIS A 643 -2.89 4.63 -0.13
CA HIS A 643 -2.17 4.76 1.15
C HIS A 643 -1.16 5.92 1.13
N GLU A 644 -0.59 6.21 -0.04
CA GLU A 644 0.40 7.27 -0.24
C GLU A 644 -0.24 8.59 -0.70
N TYR A 645 -1.40 8.50 -1.36
CA TYR A 645 -2.12 9.60 -1.99
C TYR A 645 -3.38 9.87 -1.18
N ARG A 646 -3.26 10.78 -0.20
CA ARG A 646 -4.27 10.98 0.85
C ARG A 646 -5.34 12.01 0.46
N MET A 647 -5.91 11.83 -0.73
CA MET A 647 -7.05 12.61 -1.23
C MET A 647 -8.30 11.76 -1.14
N MET A 648 -9.39 12.30 -0.58
CA MET A 648 -10.64 11.57 -0.39
C MET A 648 -11.49 11.62 -1.65
N ASN A 649 -11.98 10.45 -2.06
CA ASN A 649 -12.86 10.25 -3.21
C ASN A 649 -12.31 10.89 -4.49
N THR A 650 -11.02 10.74 -4.78
CA THR A 650 -10.45 11.29 -6.02
C THR A 650 -11.26 10.81 -7.22
N TYR A 651 -11.91 11.75 -7.91
CA TYR A 651 -13.08 11.47 -8.73
C TYR A 651 -12.73 10.84 -10.07
N ASP A 652 -11.62 11.26 -10.66
CA ASP A 652 -11.10 10.68 -11.89
C ASP A 652 -10.63 9.22 -11.69
N VAL A 653 -10.24 8.85 -10.47
CA VAL A 653 -9.89 7.47 -10.10
C VAL A 653 -11.12 6.69 -9.65
N HIS A 654 -12.03 7.35 -8.93
CA HIS A 654 -13.32 6.81 -8.50
C HIS A 654 -14.15 6.32 -9.68
N PHE A 655 -14.07 6.96 -10.85
CA PHE A 655 -14.63 6.44 -12.10
C PHE A 655 -14.36 4.94 -12.32
N TYR A 656 -13.13 4.49 -12.09
CA TYR A 656 -12.79 3.07 -12.23
C TYR A 656 -13.28 2.24 -11.04
N ALA A 657 -13.12 2.77 -9.83
CA ALA A 657 -13.42 2.06 -8.58
C ALA A 657 -14.92 1.92 -8.30
N SER A 658 -15.75 2.83 -8.81
CA SER A 658 -17.16 2.99 -8.45
C SER A 658 -18.04 1.85 -8.94
N PHE A 659 -17.55 0.99 -9.86
CA PHE A 659 -18.21 -0.28 -10.17
C PHE A 659 -18.37 -1.16 -8.92
N ALA A 660 -17.40 -1.16 -8.00
CA ALA A 660 -17.51 -1.91 -6.75
C ALA A 660 -18.58 -1.30 -5.83
N LEU A 661 -18.63 0.03 -5.70
CA LEU A 661 -19.60 0.69 -4.82
C LEU A 661 -21.01 0.63 -5.37
N VAL A 662 -21.24 0.92 -6.65
CA VAL A 662 -22.57 0.87 -7.23
C VAL A 662 -23.17 -0.54 -7.15
N GLN A 663 -22.34 -1.58 -7.34
CA GLN A 663 -22.80 -2.97 -7.25
C GLN A 663 -23.08 -3.40 -5.81
N LEU A 664 -22.20 -3.06 -4.85
CA LEU A 664 -22.25 -3.62 -3.49
C LEU A 664 -22.87 -2.70 -2.44
N TRP A 665 -22.70 -1.38 -2.56
CA TRP A 665 -23.25 -0.35 -1.68
C TRP A 665 -23.79 0.85 -2.48
N PRO A 666 -24.81 0.66 -3.35
CA PRO A 666 -25.32 1.70 -4.23
C PRO A 666 -25.76 2.98 -3.50
N GLN A 667 -26.21 2.87 -2.24
CA GLN A 667 -26.61 4.05 -1.47
C GLN A 667 -25.40 4.90 -1.05
N LEU A 668 -24.22 4.30 -0.88
CA LEU A 668 -22.98 5.03 -0.60
C LEU A 668 -22.40 5.66 -1.86
N GLU A 669 -22.49 4.96 -3.01
CA GLU A 669 -22.17 5.55 -4.31
C GLU A 669 -22.97 6.83 -4.53
N LEU A 670 -24.29 6.76 -4.39
CA LEU A 670 -25.16 7.94 -4.51
C LEU A 670 -24.79 9.05 -3.49
N SER A 671 -24.43 8.71 -2.25
CA SER A 671 -23.95 9.71 -1.29
C SER A 671 -22.70 10.45 -1.78
N ILE A 672 -21.72 9.73 -2.34
CA ILE A 672 -20.53 10.35 -2.95
C ILE A 672 -20.95 11.27 -4.08
N GLN A 673 -21.81 10.79 -4.98
CA GLN A 673 -22.24 11.57 -6.13
C GLN A 673 -22.98 12.85 -5.75
N TYR A 674 -23.85 12.81 -4.73
CA TYR A 674 -24.52 14.01 -4.21
C TYR A 674 -23.55 15.01 -3.56
N ASP A 675 -22.52 14.55 -2.85
CA ASP A 675 -21.45 15.42 -2.36
C ASP A 675 -20.72 16.10 -3.53
N PHE A 676 -20.42 15.37 -4.62
CA PHE A 676 -19.84 15.94 -5.83
C PHE A 676 -20.77 16.93 -6.54
N ALA A 677 -22.05 16.59 -6.72
CA ALA A 677 -23.05 17.49 -7.30
C ALA A 677 -23.12 18.82 -6.53
N SER A 678 -23.15 18.75 -5.20
CA SER A 678 -23.15 19.94 -4.33
C SER A 678 -21.87 20.77 -4.49
N SER A 679 -20.72 20.10 -4.60
CA SER A 679 -19.42 20.76 -4.75
C SER A 679 -19.21 21.48 -6.08
N ILE A 680 -19.92 21.09 -7.14
CA ILE A 680 -19.88 21.76 -8.46
C ILE A 680 -20.44 23.18 -8.34
N MET A 681 -21.47 23.36 -7.50
CA MET A 681 -22.12 24.65 -7.23
C MET A 681 -21.37 25.50 -6.19
N TYR A 682 -20.27 24.98 -5.64
CA TYR A 682 -19.41 25.69 -4.69
C TYR A 682 -18.23 26.36 -5.41
N GLU A 683 -17.96 27.63 -5.05
CA GLU A 683 -16.81 28.41 -5.50
C GLU A 683 -15.93 28.82 -4.31
N LYS A 684 -14.61 28.73 -4.50
CA LYS A 684 -13.61 29.22 -3.54
C LYS A 684 -12.56 30.04 -4.27
N ARG A 685 -12.67 31.37 -4.14
CA ARG A 685 -11.91 32.37 -4.92
C ARG A 685 -10.48 32.56 -4.47
N GLU A 686 -10.11 32.11 -3.27
CA GLU A 686 -8.73 32.20 -2.79
C GLU A 686 -7.78 31.49 -3.76
N CYS A 687 -6.72 32.19 -4.15
CA CYS A 687 -5.74 31.64 -5.08
C CYS A 687 -4.73 30.73 -4.37
N ARG A 688 -4.31 29.68 -5.07
CA ARG A 688 -3.21 28.80 -4.67
C ARG A 688 -2.28 28.53 -5.83
N THR A 689 -1.01 28.28 -5.52
CA THR A 689 0.01 28.00 -6.52
C THR A 689 0.14 26.50 -6.77
N TYR A 690 0.00 26.10 -8.03
CA TYR A 690 0.09 24.71 -8.47
C TYR A 690 1.53 24.29 -8.80
N LEU A 691 1.85 23.01 -8.57
CA LEU A 691 3.24 22.56 -8.53
C LEU A 691 3.89 22.40 -9.91
N PHE A 692 3.21 21.84 -10.91
CA PHE A 692 3.81 21.57 -12.23
C PHE A 692 4.10 22.86 -13.01
N HIS A 693 3.11 23.74 -13.16
CA HIS A 693 3.27 24.97 -13.91
C HIS A 693 3.74 26.16 -13.06
N GLY A 694 3.54 26.14 -11.73
CA GLY A 694 3.88 27.26 -10.86
C GLY A 694 2.93 28.45 -10.98
N ARG A 695 1.79 28.26 -11.67
CA ARG A 695 0.74 29.28 -11.83
C ARG A 695 -0.14 29.30 -10.60
N SER A 696 -0.69 30.47 -10.30
CA SER A 696 -1.73 30.63 -9.29
C SER A 696 -3.09 30.68 -9.95
N ALA A 697 -4.05 29.92 -9.44
CA ALA A 697 -5.46 29.99 -9.85
C ALA A 697 -6.36 29.84 -8.63
N HIS A 698 -7.66 30.07 -8.81
CA HIS A 698 -8.65 29.85 -7.76
C HIS A 698 -8.57 28.43 -7.22
N TRP A 699 -8.87 28.27 -5.93
CA TRP A 699 -8.88 26.96 -5.28
C TRP A 699 -9.96 26.06 -5.89
N LYS A 700 -11.17 26.60 -6.05
CA LYS A 700 -12.30 25.89 -6.65
C LYS A 700 -13.09 26.85 -7.53
N THR A 701 -13.18 26.52 -8.82
CA THR A 701 -13.95 27.29 -9.81
C THR A 701 -15.40 26.78 -9.86
N LEU A 702 -16.36 27.70 -9.99
CA LEU A 702 -17.77 27.36 -10.14
C LEU A 702 -18.01 26.49 -11.39
N HIS A 703 -18.97 25.56 -11.32
CA HIS A 703 -19.34 24.63 -12.41
C HIS A 703 -18.24 23.65 -12.84
N THR A 704 -17.16 23.53 -12.06
CA THR A 704 -16.14 22.49 -12.26
C THR A 704 -16.31 21.37 -11.24
N VAL A 705 -16.21 20.13 -11.69
CA VAL A 705 -16.12 18.95 -10.82
C VAL A 705 -14.78 19.03 -10.08
N PRO A 706 -14.74 19.00 -8.73
CA PRO A 706 -13.47 18.94 -8.03
C PRO A 706 -12.77 17.60 -8.30
N HIS A 707 -11.45 17.60 -8.20
CA HIS A 707 -10.64 16.39 -8.28
C HIS A 707 -10.91 15.47 -7.09
N ASP A 708 -11.01 16.02 -5.88
CA ASP A 708 -11.19 15.25 -4.66
C ASP A 708 -11.98 16.05 -3.61
N LEU A 709 -12.46 15.36 -2.58
CA LEU A 709 -13.21 15.94 -1.47
C LEU A 709 -12.32 16.27 -0.25
N GLY A 710 -11.00 16.35 -0.41
CA GLY A 710 -10.07 16.90 0.60
C GLY A 710 -9.06 15.90 1.17
N ASP A 711 -8.25 16.37 2.13
CA ASP A 711 -7.23 15.62 2.87
C ASP A 711 -7.68 15.37 4.32
N PRO A 712 -7.60 14.15 4.86
CA PRO A 712 -7.91 13.86 6.27
C PRO A 712 -7.07 14.64 7.30
N ASP A 713 -5.87 15.13 6.95
CA ASP A 713 -5.09 16.04 7.79
C ASP A 713 -5.60 17.49 7.73
N GLU A 714 -6.55 17.80 6.85
CA GLU A 714 -7.33 19.02 6.82
C GLU A 714 -8.74 18.79 7.40
N GLU A 715 -9.75 19.00 6.57
CA GLU A 715 -11.17 18.88 6.90
C GLU A 715 -11.90 18.47 5.61
N PRO A 716 -12.02 17.17 5.32
CA PRO A 716 -12.73 16.66 4.15
C PRO A 716 -14.15 17.19 4.03
N TRP A 717 -14.68 17.24 2.81
CA TRP A 717 -15.93 17.87 2.40
C TRP A 717 -16.04 19.39 2.61
N ILE A 718 -15.18 20.00 3.43
CA ILE A 718 -15.09 21.46 3.63
C ILE A 718 -13.92 22.04 2.83
N SER A 719 -12.74 21.43 2.96
CA SER A 719 -11.51 21.80 2.23
C SER A 719 -11.27 20.84 1.08
N ILE A 720 -12.17 20.87 0.09
CA ILE A 720 -12.10 20.03 -1.11
C ILE A 720 -10.94 20.42 -2.03
N ASN A 721 -10.66 19.61 -3.06
CA ASN A 721 -9.57 19.82 -4.00
C ASN A 721 -8.19 19.84 -3.31
N ALA A 722 -7.87 18.92 -2.41
CA ALA A 722 -6.57 18.88 -1.75
C ALA A 722 -5.39 18.71 -2.74
N TYR A 723 -5.63 18.13 -3.92
CA TYR A 723 -4.67 18.05 -5.01
C TYR A 723 -4.19 19.44 -5.49
N ILE A 724 -2.86 19.63 -5.53
CA ILE A 724 -2.21 20.88 -5.96
C ILE A 724 -1.16 20.68 -7.06
N SER A 725 -1.02 19.48 -7.63
CA SER A 725 -0.02 19.27 -8.68
C SER A 725 -0.38 20.06 -9.94
N HIS A 726 -1.65 20.00 -10.35
CA HIS A 726 -2.23 20.78 -11.45
C HIS A 726 -3.49 21.53 -11.02
N ASP A 727 -3.85 22.55 -11.80
CA ASP A 727 -5.14 23.20 -11.71
C ASP A 727 -6.21 22.32 -12.39
N THR A 728 -7.03 21.67 -11.56
CA THR A 728 -8.01 20.68 -12.00
C THR A 728 -9.28 21.32 -12.56
N ALA A 729 -9.47 22.64 -12.41
CA ALA A 729 -10.61 23.34 -13.00
C ALA A 729 -10.65 23.27 -14.54
N HIS A 730 -9.51 22.95 -15.16
CA HIS A 730 -9.34 22.83 -16.60
C HIS A 730 -9.12 21.38 -17.05
N TRP A 731 -9.24 20.41 -16.15
CA TRP A 731 -9.14 19.00 -16.53
C TRP A 731 -10.29 18.59 -17.44
N LYS A 732 -9.96 17.74 -18.41
CA LYS A 732 -10.83 17.37 -19.53
C LYS A 732 -11.65 16.12 -19.29
N ASP A 733 -11.25 15.28 -18.35
CA ASP A 733 -11.93 14.03 -18.06
C ASP A 733 -12.94 14.13 -16.90
N LEU A 734 -12.69 14.94 -15.86
CA LEU A 734 -13.55 15.02 -14.67
C LEU A 734 -15.04 15.30 -14.99
N GLY A 735 -15.31 16.30 -15.84
CA GLY A 735 -16.68 16.64 -16.24
C GLY A 735 -17.34 15.50 -17.04
N LEU A 736 -16.61 14.85 -17.93
CA LEU A 736 -17.12 13.74 -18.74
C LEU A 736 -17.39 12.49 -17.91
N LYS A 737 -16.48 12.18 -16.98
CA LYS A 737 -16.62 11.09 -16.01
C LYS A 737 -17.81 11.32 -15.08
N TYR A 738 -18.09 12.57 -14.71
CA TYR A 738 -19.27 12.92 -13.92
C TYR A 738 -20.56 12.60 -14.67
N LEU A 739 -20.68 13.06 -15.93
CA LEU A 739 -21.86 12.78 -16.77
C LEU A 739 -22.09 11.28 -16.99
N LEU A 740 -21.01 10.52 -17.25
CA LEU A 740 -21.07 9.07 -17.41
C LEU A 740 -21.47 8.34 -16.12
N GLN A 741 -20.95 8.78 -14.97
CA GLN A 741 -21.29 8.19 -13.67
C GLN A 741 -22.75 8.45 -13.30
N ILE A 742 -23.27 9.66 -13.53
CA ILE A 742 -24.69 9.95 -13.28
C ILE A 742 -25.58 8.97 -14.04
N TYR A 743 -25.30 8.80 -15.33
CA TYR A 743 -26.10 7.91 -16.17
C TYR A 743 -26.00 6.45 -15.71
N ARG A 744 -24.78 5.93 -15.46
CA ARG A 744 -24.59 4.57 -14.97
C ARG A 744 -25.33 4.34 -13.66
N ASP A 745 -25.21 5.26 -12.72
CA ASP A 745 -25.79 5.12 -11.39
C ASP A 745 -27.31 5.21 -11.44
N PHE A 746 -27.87 6.05 -12.32
CA PHE A 746 -29.29 6.02 -12.64
C PHE A 746 -29.71 4.66 -13.21
N VAL A 747 -28.98 4.11 -14.19
CA VAL A 747 -29.30 2.79 -14.75
C VAL A 747 -29.35 1.71 -13.66
N TYR A 748 -28.46 1.80 -12.67
CA TYR A 748 -28.41 0.85 -11.58
C TYR A 748 -29.50 1.08 -10.51
N THR A 749 -29.71 2.33 -10.11
CA THR A 749 -30.53 2.68 -8.93
C THR A 749 -31.95 3.11 -9.25
N GLN A 750 -32.19 3.51 -10.51
CA GLN A 750 -33.44 4.10 -11.00
C GLN A 750 -33.85 5.38 -10.25
N ASP A 751 -32.90 6.06 -9.59
CA ASP A 751 -33.13 7.33 -8.91
C ASP A 751 -33.24 8.49 -9.91
N LYS A 752 -34.47 8.84 -10.26
CA LYS A 752 -34.75 9.94 -11.21
C LYS A 752 -34.32 11.31 -10.68
N GLN A 753 -34.38 11.54 -9.37
CA GLN A 753 -34.02 12.84 -8.79
C GLN A 753 -32.53 13.13 -8.98
N PHE A 754 -31.73 12.07 -9.05
CA PHE A 754 -30.30 12.21 -9.28
C PHE A 754 -29.96 12.73 -10.69
N LEU A 755 -30.84 12.52 -11.69
CA LEU A 755 -30.65 13.07 -13.04
C LEU A 755 -30.66 14.61 -13.07
N ASP A 756 -31.33 15.27 -12.13
CA ASP A 756 -31.37 16.74 -12.06
C ASP A 756 -30.00 17.37 -11.73
N THR A 757 -28.99 16.55 -11.39
CA THR A 757 -27.67 17.02 -10.97
C THR A 757 -26.66 17.19 -12.11
N PHE A 758 -26.92 16.63 -13.30
CA PHE A 758 -25.93 16.69 -14.38
C PHE A 758 -25.83 18.10 -14.97
N VAL A 759 -24.60 18.54 -15.26
CA VAL A 759 -24.33 19.86 -15.85
C VAL A 759 -23.30 19.76 -16.97
N THR A 760 -23.57 20.41 -18.11
CA THR A 760 -22.72 20.33 -19.31
C THR A 760 -21.99 21.62 -19.65
N ASP A 761 -22.30 22.74 -19.01
CA ASP A 761 -21.82 24.08 -19.38
C ASP A 761 -20.29 24.16 -19.45
N ARG A 762 -19.62 23.60 -18.44
CA ARG A 762 -18.16 23.61 -18.38
C ARG A 762 -17.53 22.72 -19.44
N VAL A 763 -18.11 21.55 -19.70
CA VAL A 763 -17.65 20.63 -20.74
C VAL A 763 -17.77 21.30 -22.11
N ARG A 764 -18.87 22.01 -22.37
CA ARG A 764 -19.10 22.71 -23.64
C ARG A 764 -18.07 23.81 -23.89
N GLN A 765 -17.62 24.51 -22.84
CA GLN A 765 -16.57 25.53 -22.95
C GLN A 765 -15.16 24.97 -23.23
N GLN A 766 -14.97 23.65 -23.15
CA GLN A 766 -13.67 23.01 -23.41
C GLN A 766 -13.47 22.59 -24.86
N ASP A 767 -14.50 22.72 -25.70
CA ASP A 767 -14.38 22.73 -27.16
C ASP A 767 -13.88 24.12 -27.57
N THR A 768 -12.63 24.19 -28.02
CA THR A 768 -11.96 25.47 -28.31
C THR A 768 -11.89 25.80 -29.79
N ASP A 769 -12.13 24.81 -30.67
CA ASP A 769 -12.13 24.99 -32.12
C ASP A 769 -13.52 24.87 -32.78
N GLY A 770 -14.55 24.55 -31.99
CA GLY A 770 -15.96 24.53 -32.38
C GLY A 770 -16.37 23.29 -33.17
N ASP A 771 -15.58 22.21 -33.11
CA ASP A 771 -15.81 21.00 -33.88
C ASP A 771 -16.65 19.93 -33.14
N GLY A 772 -17.10 20.25 -31.93
CA GLY A 772 -17.89 19.39 -31.06
C GLY A 772 -17.08 18.52 -30.10
N LEU A 773 -15.75 18.47 -30.19
CA LEU A 773 -14.89 17.76 -29.25
C LEU A 773 -14.20 18.70 -28.28
N ILE A 774 -13.85 18.16 -27.12
CA ILE A 774 -13.01 18.85 -26.16
C ILE A 774 -11.52 18.78 -26.54
N ASP A 775 -10.78 19.86 -26.28
CA ASP A 775 -9.35 19.97 -26.65
C ASP A 775 -8.41 19.90 -25.43
N ASN A 776 -7.54 18.90 -25.37
CA ASN A 776 -6.45 18.85 -24.39
C ASN A 776 -5.43 19.98 -24.63
N GLY A 777 -4.94 20.58 -23.55
CA GLY A 777 -4.21 21.86 -23.59
C GLY A 777 -2.70 21.77 -23.91
N GLY A 778 -2.15 20.60 -24.21
CA GLY A 778 -0.70 20.41 -24.37
C GLY A 778 0.06 20.32 -23.04
N PHE A 779 -0.64 20.01 -21.96
CA PHE A 779 -0.13 19.66 -20.65
C PHE A 779 -1.00 18.54 -20.07
N ALA A 780 -0.59 17.95 -18.95
CA ALA A 780 -1.36 16.88 -18.33
C ALA A 780 -2.60 17.46 -17.62
N ASP A 781 -3.74 17.40 -18.31
CA ASP A 781 -5.04 17.94 -17.89
C ASP A 781 -6.12 16.85 -17.79
N GLN A 782 -5.72 15.66 -17.32
CA GLN A 782 -6.59 14.50 -17.10
C GLN A 782 -5.87 13.50 -16.15
N THR A 783 -6.53 12.39 -15.78
CA THR A 783 -6.04 11.40 -14.79
C THR A 783 -4.59 10.93 -14.98
N TYR A 784 -4.09 10.83 -16.22
CA TYR A 784 -2.67 10.65 -16.55
C TYR A 784 -1.93 11.98 -16.37
N ASP A 785 -1.81 12.41 -15.11
CA ASP A 785 -1.37 13.72 -14.67
C ASP A 785 0.13 14.03 -14.90
N ALA A 786 0.86 13.11 -15.54
CA ALA A 786 2.22 13.30 -16.02
C ALA A 786 2.39 12.89 -17.49
N TRP A 787 1.30 12.59 -18.21
CA TRP A 787 1.30 12.27 -19.64
C TRP A 787 0.49 13.33 -20.42
N PRO A 788 1.16 14.32 -21.02
CA PRO A 788 0.48 15.39 -21.75
C PRO A 788 -0.18 14.92 -23.03
N ALA A 789 -1.37 15.44 -23.32
CA ALA A 789 -2.04 15.33 -24.62
C ALA A 789 -2.34 16.73 -25.18
N THR A 790 -2.44 16.87 -26.50
CA THR A 790 -2.73 18.15 -27.17
C THR A 790 -3.81 18.01 -28.24
N GLY A 791 -4.80 18.91 -28.24
CA GLY A 791 -5.95 18.86 -29.14
C GLY A 791 -6.89 17.71 -28.80
N ALA A 792 -7.52 17.10 -29.80
CA ALA A 792 -8.32 15.91 -29.57
C ALA A 792 -7.41 14.76 -29.12
N SER A 793 -7.77 14.05 -28.04
CA SER A 793 -7.08 12.84 -27.62
C SER A 793 -7.97 11.61 -27.72
N ALA A 794 -7.36 10.45 -27.92
CA ALA A 794 -8.05 9.17 -27.94
C ALA A 794 -8.92 9.00 -26.69
N TYR A 795 -8.35 9.23 -25.51
CA TYR A 795 -9.01 9.04 -24.22
C TYR A 795 -10.12 10.07 -23.94
N CYS A 796 -9.80 11.37 -23.92
CA CYS A 796 -10.79 12.40 -23.60
C CYS A 796 -11.85 12.55 -24.70
N GLY A 797 -11.49 12.36 -25.97
CA GLY A 797 -12.45 12.34 -27.08
C GLY A 797 -13.41 11.16 -27.01
N ASN A 798 -12.93 9.96 -26.64
CA ASN A 798 -13.79 8.80 -26.45
C ASN A 798 -14.79 9.00 -25.30
N LEU A 799 -14.30 9.55 -24.17
CA LEU A 799 -15.15 9.95 -23.04
C LEU A 799 -16.20 10.99 -23.47
N ASN A 800 -15.84 11.94 -24.34
CA ASN A 800 -16.74 12.99 -24.77
C ASN A 800 -17.91 12.44 -25.61
N VAL A 801 -17.61 11.62 -26.61
CA VAL A 801 -18.63 10.93 -27.42
C VAL A 801 -19.57 10.12 -26.54
N ALA A 802 -19.03 9.35 -25.59
CA ALA A 802 -19.82 8.53 -24.69
C ALA A 802 -20.70 9.37 -23.73
N ALA A 803 -20.13 10.44 -23.15
CA ALA A 803 -20.85 11.33 -22.25
C ALA A 803 -22.00 12.07 -22.95
N LEU A 804 -21.81 12.49 -24.21
CA LEU A 804 -22.87 13.12 -24.99
C LEU A 804 -24.03 12.15 -25.28
N ARG A 805 -23.74 10.87 -25.56
CA ARG A 805 -24.79 9.83 -25.62
C ARG A 805 -25.53 9.71 -24.29
N ALA A 806 -24.81 9.63 -23.18
CA ALA A 806 -25.42 9.59 -21.85
C ALA A 806 -26.33 10.82 -21.60
N CYS A 807 -25.90 12.02 -21.98
CA CYS A 807 -26.71 13.23 -21.90
C CYS A 807 -27.99 13.16 -22.75
N ILE A 808 -27.94 12.59 -23.96
CA ILE A 808 -29.13 12.37 -24.80
C ILE A 808 -30.13 11.45 -24.09
N GLU A 809 -29.64 10.39 -23.46
CA GLU A 809 -30.50 9.46 -22.71
C GLU A 809 -31.11 10.11 -21.47
N MET A 810 -30.31 10.83 -20.69
CA MET A 810 -30.80 11.56 -19.52
C MET A 810 -31.82 12.63 -19.93
N ALA A 811 -31.57 13.40 -20.98
CA ALA A 811 -32.52 14.37 -21.52
C ALA A 811 -33.84 13.69 -21.96
N ARG A 812 -33.75 12.52 -22.60
CA ARG A 812 -34.93 11.72 -22.96
C ARG A 812 -35.71 11.26 -21.73
N LEU A 813 -35.01 10.79 -20.69
CA LEU A 813 -35.62 10.31 -19.44
C LEU A 813 -36.31 11.44 -18.66
N MET A 814 -35.84 12.67 -18.80
CA MET A 814 -36.42 13.88 -18.20
C MET A 814 -37.46 14.59 -19.10
N ASP A 815 -37.74 14.06 -20.30
CA ASP A 815 -38.61 14.67 -21.32
C ASP A 815 -38.20 16.10 -21.75
N ASP A 816 -36.89 16.41 -21.70
CA ASP A 816 -36.34 17.68 -22.21
C ASP A 816 -35.99 17.56 -23.70
N ARG A 817 -36.96 17.91 -24.55
CA ARG A 817 -36.82 17.84 -26.01
C ARG A 817 -35.79 18.82 -26.58
N ASN A 818 -35.60 19.98 -25.94
CA ASN A 818 -34.65 20.99 -26.42
C ASN A 818 -33.22 20.52 -26.16
N ALA A 819 -32.95 20.06 -24.94
CA ALA A 819 -31.65 19.49 -24.59
C ALA A 819 -31.33 18.25 -25.45
N LEU A 820 -32.32 17.39 -25.71
CA LEU A 820 -32.14 16.22 -26.57
C LEU A 820 -31.66 16.61 -27.98
N GLN A 821 -32.31 17.58 -28.63
CA GLN A 821 -31.92 18.01 -29.97
C GLN A 821 -30.54 18.69 -30.01
N ASP A 822 -30.23 19.46 -28.97
CA ASP A 822 -28.94 20.14 -28.81
C ASP A 822 -27.80 19.12 -28.64
N TYR A 823 -27.95 18.16 -27.73
CA TYR A 823 -26.97 17.10 -27.51
C TYR A 823 -26.82 16.16 -28.70
N ASP A 824 -27.89 15.84 -29.42
CA ASP A 824 -27.82 15.05 -30.66
C ASP A 824 -27.00 15.77 -31.75
N THR A 825 -27.18 17.09 -31.88
CA THR A 825 -26.41 17.90 -32.83
C THR A 825 -24.93 17.93 -32.43
N TRP A 826 -24.65 18.13 -31.14
CA TRP A 826 -23.29 18.14 -30.60
C TRP A 826 -22.61 16.77 -30.80
N LEU A 827 -23.29 15.67 -30.49
CA LEU A 827 -22.75 14.31 -30.64
C LEU A 827 -22.38 14.01 -32.10
N LYS A 828 -23.19 14.43 -33.08
CA LYS A 828 -22.89 14.22 -34.51
C LYS A 828 -21.59 14.91 -34.94
N LEU A 829 -21.37 16.15 -34.49
CA LEU A 829 -20.13 16.89 -34.74
C LEU A 829 -18.95 16.20 -34.07
N ALA A 830 -19.07 15.91 -32.76
CA ALA A 830 -18.05 15.25 -31.95
C ALA A 830 -17.57 13.92 -32.56
N LYS A 831 -18.50 13.04 -32.96
CA LYS A 831 -18.20 11.74 -33.58
C LYS A 831 -17.42 11.90 -34.90
N THR A 832 -17.88 12.84 -35.73
CA THR A 832 -17.25 13.10 -37.03
C THR A 832 -15.82 13.58 -36.83
N SER A 833 -15.62 14.54 -35.93
CA SER A 833 -14.28 15.03 -35.61
C SER A 833 -13.39 13.94 -35.00
N TYR A 834 -13.90 13.16 -34.05
CA TYR A 834 -13.15 12.09 -33.38
C TYR A 834 -12.59 11.08 -34.37
N SER A 835 -13.44 10.65 -35.31
CA SER A 835 -13.02 9.77 -36.40
C SER A 835 -11.97 10.45 -37.29
N ASN A 836 -12.22 11.68 -37.76
CA ASN A 836 -11.35 12.35 -38.73
C ASN A 836 -9.97 12.70 -38.17
N LYS A 837 -9.90 13.12 -36.90
CA LYS A 837 -8.66 13.56 -36.25
C LYS A 837 -7.78 12.38 -35.79
N LEU A 838 -8.38 11.27 -35.36
CA LEU A 838 -7.64 10.25 -34.59
C LEU A 838 -7.62 8.85 -35.20
N TRP A 839 -8.61 8.45 -36.01
CA TRP A 839 -8.62 7.11 -36.57
C TRP A 839 -7.56 6.93 -37.65
N ASN A 840 -6.60 6.03 -37.42
CA ASN A 840 -5.49 5.78 -38.35
C ASN A 840 -5.70 4.55 -39.26
N GLY A 841 -6.89 3.95 -39.25
CA GLY A 841 -7.20 2.72 -39.97
C GLY A 841 -7.07 1.44 -39.13
N LYS A 842 -6.48 1.51 -37.92
CA LYS A 842 -6.31 0.34 -37.03
C LYS A 842 -6.67 0.64 -35.58
N TYR A 843 -6.29 1.81 -35.07
CA TYR A 843 -6.59 2.28 -33.72
C TYR A 843 -6.74 3.80 -33.72
N TYR A 844 -7.09 4.39 -32.57
CA TYR A 844 -7.12 5.84 -32.42
C TYR A 844 -5.75 6.33 -31.94
N ASN A 845 -5.15 7.26 -32.70
CA ASN A 845 -3.94 7.96 -32.31
C ASN A 845 -4.11 8.57 -30.91
N TYR A 846 -3.04 8.56 -30.10
CA TYR A 846 -3.03 9.10 -28.74
C TYR A 846 -3.59 10.53 -28.69
N ASP A 847 -3.12 11.40 -29.58
CA ASP A 847 -3.67 12.74 -29.77
C ASP A 847 -3.55 13.25 -31.21
N SER A 848 -4.18 14.40 -31.49
CA SER A 848 -4.18 15.04 -32.80
C SER A 848 -3.02 16.00 -33.01
N SER A 849 -1.96 15.88 -32.20
CA SER A 849 -0.79 16.75 -32.26
C SER A 849 0.20 16.28 -33.34
N ALA A 850 1.23 17.09 -33.59
CA ALA A 850 2.41 16.69 -34.37
C ALA A 850 3.55 16.16 -33.47
N SER A 851 3.25 15.79 -32.21
CA SER A 851 4.25 15.30 -31.27
C SER A 851 4.81 13.95 -31.71
N ARG A 852 5.99 13.56 -31.23
CA ARG A 852 6.59 12.26 -31.60
C ARG A 852 5.78 11.04 -31.13
N HIS A 853 4.93 11.20 -30.11
CA HIS A 853 4.16 10.12 -29.50
C HIS A 853 2.67 10.20 -29.85
N HIS A 854 2.30 11.06 -30.81
CA HIS A 854 0.90 11.27 -31.21
C HIS A 854 0.24 9.97 -31.71
N ASP A 855 1.00 9.04 -32.29
CA ASP A 855 0.54 7.76 -32.82
C ASP A 855 0.68 6.59 -31.83
N CYS A 856 1.00 6.88 -30.56
CA CYS A 856 1.13 5.86 -29.51
C CYS A 856 -0.21 5.12 -29.29
N ILE A 857 -0.14 3.81 -29.07
CA ILE A 857 -1.26 2.96 -28.72
C ILE A 857 -1.48 3.07 -27.21
N MET A 858 -2.54 3.78 -26.82
CA MET A 858 -2.95 3.90 -25.42
C MET A 858 -3.85 2.72 -25.03
N SER A 859 -3.57 2.07 -23.90
CA SER A 859 -4.38 0.94 -23.39
C SER A 859 -5.82 1.32 -23.05
N ASP A 860 -6.04 2.60 -22.76
CA ASP A 860 -7.29 3.17 -22.23
C ASP A 860 -8.05 4.03 -23.26
N GLN A 861 -7.68 3.95 -24.55
CA GLN A 861 -8.27 4.75 -25.62
C GLN A 861 -9.79 4.57 -25.81
N LEU A 862 -10.39 3.53 -25.21
CA LEU A 862 -11.82 3.22 -25.25
C LEU A 862 -12.54 3.43 -23.91
N ALA A 863 -12.01 4.26 -23.00
CA ALA A 863 -12.56 4.43 -21.65
C ALA A 863 -14.05 4.87 -21.61
N GLY A 864 -14.47 5.75 -22.53
CA GLY A 864 -15.87 6.18 -22.65
C GLY A 864 -16.78 5.08 -23.18
N PHE A 865 -16.36 4.39 -24.25
CA PHE A 865 -17.08 3.24 -24.80
C PHE A 865 -17.25 2.14 -23.75
N TRP A 866 -16.17 1.79 -23.05
CA TRP A 866 -16.17 0.84 -21.93
C TRP A 866 -17.28 1.16 -20.93
N TYR A 867 -17.29 2.40 -20.44
CA TYR A 867 -18.21 2.81 -19.40
C TYR A 867 -19.67 2.79 -19.86
N LEU A 868 -19.92 3.32 -21.04
CA LEU A 868 -21.26 3.39 -21.63
C LEU A 868 -21.79 1.99 -21.95
N ARG A 869 -20.94 1.12 -22.52
CA ARG A 869 -21.26 -0.28 -22.83
C ARG A 869 -21.66 -1.04 -21.56
N LEU A 870 -20.91 -0.90 -20.47
CA LEU A 870 -21.25 -1.52 -19.17
C LEU A 870 -22.43 -0.86 -18.45
N SER A 871 -22.90 0.28 -18.95
CA SER A 871 -24.15 0.93 -18.53
C SER A 871 -25.36 0.45 -19.35
N GLY A 872 -25.20 -0.57 -20.20
CA GLY A 872 -26.30 -1.20 -20.94
C GLY A 872 -26.51 -0.70 -22.38
N HIS A 873 -25.68 0.23 -22.85
CA HIS A 873 -25.69 0.64 -24.26
C HIS A 873 -25.01 -0.37 -25.18
N LYS A 874 -25.31 -0.27 -26.48
CA LYS A 874 -24.66 -1.05 -27.54
C LYS A 874 -23.69 -0.17 -28.34
N TYR A 875 -23.82 -0.16 -29.66
CA TYR A 875 -22.88 0.45 -30.61
C TYR A 875 -23.43 1.72 -31.26
N ASP A 876 -24.39 2.39 -30.63
CA ASP A 876 -25.15 3.49 -31.24
C ASP A 876 -24.24 4.61 -31.78
N ASP A 877 -23.09 4.83 -31.14
CA ASP A 877 -22.11 5.84 -31.54
C ASP A 877 -20.69 5.34 -31.81
N PHE A 878 -20.48 4.04 -31.72
CA PHE A 878 -19.17 3.43 -31.86
C PHE A 878 -19.23 2.32 -32.91
N GLU A 879 -18.38 2.40 -33.92
CA GLU A 879 -18.32 1.38 -34.97
C GLU A 879 -17.69 0.09 -34.43
N LYS A 880 -18.45 -1.02 -34.41
CA LYS A 880 -18.02 -2.33 -33.88
C LYS A 880 -16.67 -2.78 -34.46
N ASP A 881 -16.50 -2.68 -35.78
CA ASP A 881 -15.27 -3.10 -36.45
C ASP A 881 -14.04 -2.33 -35.95
N ARG A 882 -14.20 -1.05 -35.62
CA ARG A 882 -13.13 -0.23 -35.05
C ARG A 882 -12.84 -0.63 -33.61
N ILE A 883 -13.87 -0.90 -32.80
CA ILE A 883 -13.71 -1.41 -31.44
C ILE A 883 -12.92 -2.73 -31.45
N ASP A 884 -13.29 -3.67 -32.32
CA ASP A 884 -12.60 -4.94 -32.45
C ASP A 884 -11.14 -4.76 -32.89
N SER A 885 -10.89 -3.90 -33.88
CA SER A 885 -9.54 -3.58 -34.32
C SER A 885 -8.69 -2.97 -33.20
N VAL A 886 -9.26 -2.05 -32.42
CA VAL A 886 -8.59 -1.42 -31.27
C VAL A 886 -8.26 -2.44 -30.18
N LEU A 887 -9.24 -3.22 -29.73
CA LEU A 887 -9.03 -4.21 -28.66
C LEU A 887 -8.01 -5.27 -29.05
N ASN A 888 -8.06 -5.77 -30.30
CA ASN A 888 -7.03 -6.68 -30.82
C ASN A 888 -5.66 -6.02 -30.89
N THR A 889 -5.57 -4.74 -31.25
CA THR A 889 -4.31 -3.99 -31.28
C THR A 889 -3.73 -3.85 -29.87
N ILE A 890 -4.53 -3.43 -28.90
CA ILE A 890 -4.11 -3.27 -27.49
C ILE A 890 -3.68 -4.62 -26.92
N PHE A 891 -4.45 -5.69 -27.15
CA PHE A 891 -4.08 -7.02 -26.67
C PHE A 891 -2.74 -7.49 -27.25
N ASN A 892 -2.53 -7.37 -28.56
CA ASN A 892 -1.31 -7.83 -29.19
C ASN A 892 -0.09 -6.97 -28.81
N MET A 893 -0.26 -5.67 -28.66
CA MET A 893 0.84 -4.73 -28.38
C MET A 893 1.02 -4.50 -26.88
N ASN A 894 0.06 -3.85 -26.23
CA ASN A 894 0.18 -3.41 -24.84
C ASN A 894 0.16 -4.56 -23.82
N VAL A 895 -0.35 -5.75 -24.18
CA VAL A 895 -0.38 -6.93 -23.30
C VAL A 895 0.65 -7.96 -23.76
N MET A 896 0.49 -8.55 -24.95
CA MET A 896 1.32 -9.70 -25.35
C MET A 896 2.77 -9.31 -25.66
N ALA A 897 3.02 -8.16 -26.29
CA ALA A 897 4.39 -7.70 -26.53
C ALA A 897 5.07 -7.12 -25.26
N PHE A 898 4.31 -6.95 -24.16
CA PHE A 898 4.81 -6.44 -22.89
C PHE A 898 4.83 -7.52 -21.79
N GLY A 899 6.02 -8.02 -21.46
CA GLY A 899 6.18 -9.02 -20.39
C GLY A 899 5.40 -10.33 -20.66
N ASP A 900 5.25 -10.70 -21.93
CA ASP A 900 4.51 -11.88 -22.39
C ASP A 900 3.06 -11.98 -21.85
N GLY A 901 2.41 -10.83 -21.61
CA GLY A 901 1.06 -10.77 -21.02
C GLY A 901 0.98 -11.12 -19.54
N LYS A 902 2.12 -11.23 -18.82
CA LYS A 902 2.17 -11.69 -17.42
C LYS A 902 2.09 -10.59 -16.37
N LEU A 903 1.98 -9.32 -16.76
CA LEU A 903 1.95 -8.17 -15.85
C LEU A 903 0.65 -7.36 -15.93
N GLY A 904 0.00 -7.30 -17.09
CA GLY A 904 -1.14 -6.43 -17.38
C GLY A 904 -0.95 -5.67 -18.70
N ALA A 905 -1.75 -4.62 -18.92
CA ALA A 905 -1.65 -3.78 -20.11
C ALA A 905 -0.81 -2.54 -19.83
N VAL A 906 0.33 -2.39 -20.52
CA VAL A 906 1.14 -1.16 -20.39
C VAL A 906 0.42 0.01 -21.03
N ASN A 907 0.50 1.18 -20.40
CA ASN A 907 -0.28 2.35 -20.77
C ASN A 907 0.02 2.86 -22.18
N GLY A 908 1.29 2.91 -22.57
CA GLY A 908 1.71 3.39 -23.89
C GLY A 908 2.66 2.44 -24.61
N MET A 909 2.31 2.11 -25.85
CA MET A 909 3.17 1.34 -26.75
C MET A 909 3.25 2.02 -28.12
N THR A 910 4.44 2.12 -28.70
CA THR A 910 4.60 2.63 -30.06
C THR A 910 3.97 1.67 -31.08
N SER A 911 3.65 2.20 -32.27
CA SER A 911 3.17 1.42 -33.42
C SER A 911 4.10 0.25 -33.83
N THR A 912 5.38 0.34 -33.46
CA THR A 912 6.41 -0.70 -33.71
C THR A 912 6.53 -1.75 -32.61
N GLY A 913 5.72 -1.70 -31.56
CA GLY A 913 5.75 -2.64 -30.44
C GLY A 913 6.86 -2.35 -29.40
N GLN A 914 7.48 -1.16 -29.46
CA GLN A 914 8.43 -0.69 -28.44
C GLN A 914 7.71 0.13 -27.37
N LEU A 915 8.23 0.09 -26.13
CA LEU A 915 7.69 0.85 -25.01
C LEU A 915 7.73 2.36 -25.29
N GLU A 916 6.63 3.06 -25.03
CA GLU A 916 6.62 4.53 -25.08
C GLU A 916 7.23 5.09 -23.79
N ILE A 917 8.22 5.97 -23.95
CA ILE A 917 9.07 6.49 -22.86
C ILE A 917 9.00 8.01 -22.73
N ALA A 918 8.08 8.67 -23.45
CA ALA A 918 7.82 10.10 -23.38
C ALA A 918 7.39 10.54 -21.97
N SER A 919 6.60 9.71 -21.29
CA SER A 919 6.19 9.92 -19.90
C SER A 919 6.58 8.72 -19.03
N MET A 920 6.70 8.94 -17.73
CA MET A 920 6.76 7.83 -16.78
C MET A 920 5.47 7.00 -16.83
N GLN A 921 4.32 7.66 -16.97
CA GLN A 921 3.02 6.99 -16.94
C GLN A 921 2.79 6.14 -18.18
N SER A 922 3.41 6.44 -19.33
CA SER A 922 3.33 5.58 -20.51
C SER A 922 4.07 4.25 -20.32
N GLU A 923 5.07 4.21 -19.42
CA GLU A 923 5.86 3.01 -19.10
C GLU A 923 5.20 2.11 -18.04
N GLU A 924 4.12 2.58 -17.42
CA GLU A 924 3.42 1.91 -16.32
C GLU A 924 2.32 0.99 -16.83
N ILE A 925 2.04 -0.06 -16.07
CA ILE A 925 0.77 -0.76 -16.09
C ILE A 925 -0.07 -0.20 -14.95
N TRP A 926 -1.21 0.41 -15.27
CA TRP A 926 -2.18 0.76 -14.24
C TRP A 926 -3.12 -0.42 -13.99
N THR A 927 -3.16 -0.88 -12.74
CA THR A 927 -3.87 -2.09 -12.34
C THR A 927 -5.38 -1.97 -12.59
N GLY A 928 -5.98 -0.84 -12.19
CA GLY A 928 -7.40 -0.56 -12.42
C GLY A 928 -7.77 -0.35 -13.89
N VAL A 929 -6.90 0.29 -14.68
CA VAL A 929 -7.10 0.44 -16.14
C VAL A 929 -7.06 -0.92 -16.81
N THR A 930 -6.13 -1.80 -16.41
CA THR A 930 -6.04 -3.16 -16.92
C THR A 930 -7.32 -3.96 -16.63
N TYR A 931 -7.89 -3.85 -15.43
CA TYR A 931 -9.16 -4.50 -15.11
C TYR A 931 -10.33 -3.90 -15.90
N GLY A 932 -10.39 -2.57 -16.07
CA GLY A 932 -11.37 -1.91 -16.93
C GLY A 932 -11.30 -2.41 -18.37
N LEU A 933 -10.11 -2.39 -18.99
CA LEU A 933 -9.86 -2.92 -20.33
C LEU A 933 -10.27 -4.40 -20.45
N SER A 934 -9.93 -5.21 -19.45
CA SER A 934 -10.28 -6.63 -19.41
C SER A 934 -11.79 -6.84 -19.43
N SER A 935 -12.54 -5.99 -18.72
CA SER A 935 -14.01 -6.04 -18.73
C SER A 935 -14.59 -5.69 -20.10
N THR A 936 -14.00 -4.71 -20.81
CA THR A 936 -14.39 -4.38 -22.19
C THR A 936 -14.11 -5.56 -23.13
N MET A 937 -12.93 -6.18 -23.04
CA MET A 937 -12.61 -7.37 -23.83
C MET A 937 -13.62 -8.49 -23.60
N ILE A 938 -13.99 -8.77 -22.35
CA ILE A 938 -14.98 -9.80 -22.01
C ILE A 938 -16.36 -9.46 -22.56
N MET A 939 -16.82 -8.21 -22.38
CA MET A 939 -18.11 -7.74 -22.89
C MET A 939 -18.18 -7.84 -24.43
N GLU A 940 -17.05 -7.66 -25.10
CA GLU A 940 -16.91 -7.73 -26.56
C GLU A 940 -16.51 -9.14 -27.07
N ASN A 941 -16.78 -10.19 -26.27
CA ASN A 941 -16.55 -11.61 -26.58
C ASN A 941 -15.08 -12.06 -26.73
N MET A 942 -14.12 -11.27 -26.26
CA MET A 942 -12.70 -11.63 -26.14
C MET A 942 -12.38 -12.18 -24.74
N ILE A 943 -13.14 -13.19 -24.30
CA ILE A 943 -13.14 -13.66 -22.89
C ILE A 943 -11.74 -14.12 -22.44
N SER A 944 -11.08 -14.97 -23.23
CA SER A 944 -9.75 -15.49 -22.89
C SER A 944 -8.70 -14.39 -22.83
N GLN A 945 -8.76 -13.42 -23.74
CA GLN A 945 -7.86 -12.27 -23.79
C GLN A 945 -8.06 -11.36 -22.59
N GLY A 946 -9.32 -11.09 -22.22
CA GLY A 946 -9.65 -10.27 -21.04
C GLY A 946 -9.16 -10.91 -19.75
N PHE A 947 -9.36 -12.22 -19.57
CA PHE A 947 -8.83 -12.91 -18.40
C PHE A 947 -7.30 -12.97 -18.39
N LEU A 948 -6.64 -13.26 -19.52
CA LEU A 948 -5.17 -13.25 -19.58
C LEU A 948 -4.59 -11.88 -19.20
N THR A 949 -5.20 -10.81 -19.70
CA THR A 949 -4.80 -9.42 -19.42
C THR A 949 -4.86 -9.09 -17.93
N SER A 950 -5.92 -9.53 -17.24
CA SER A 950 -6.13 -9.25 -15.81
C SER A 950 -5.41 -10.24 -14.88
N GLU A 951 -5.18 -11.48 -15.31
CA GLU A 951 -4.44 -12.49 -14.54
C GLU A 951 -3.01 -12.06 -14.25
N GLY A 952 -2.37 -11.36 -15.20
CA GLY A 952 -1.02 -10.82 -15.04
C GLY A 952 -0.90 -9.88 -13.82
N VAL A 953 -1.90 -9.04 -13.60
CA VAL A 953 -1.96 -8.13 -12.44
C VAL A 953 -2.09 -8.94 -11.14
N TYR A 954 -3.05 -9.87 -11.08
CA TYR A 954 -3.27 -10.70 -9.90
C TYR A 954 -2.03 -11.51 -9.52
N ASN A 955 -1.46 -12.25 -10.46
CA ASN A 955 -0.28 -13.09 -10.19
C ASN A 955 0.92 -12.25 -9.74
N THR A 956 1.14 -11.11 -10.39
CA THR A 956 2.24 -10.21 -10.02
C THR A 956 2.05 -9.68 -8.60
N CYS A 957 0.87 -9.18 -8.26
CA CYS A 957 0.61 -8.63 -6.94
C CYS A 957 0.61 -9.70 -5.85
N TYR A 958 -0.15 -10.79 -6.01
CA TYR A 958 -0.40 -11.75 -4.93
C TYR A 958 0.69 -12.82 -4.81
N ASN A 959 1.29 -13.26 -5.92
CA ASN A 959 2.13 -14.46 -5.93
C ASN A 959 3.63 -14.18 -6.16
N VAL A 960 3.96 -13.04 -6.78
CA VAL A 960 5.35 -12.64 -7.08
C VAL A 960 5.84 -11.54 -6.13
N ALA A 961 5.20 -10.36 -6.16
CA ALA A 961 5.70 -9.15 -5.52
C ALA A 961 5.32 -9.02 -4.02
N GLY A 962 4.37 -9.82 -3.53
CA GLY A 962 3.89 -9.72 -2.14
C GLY A 962 3.07 -8.46 -1.85
N LEU A 963 2.33 -7.98 -2.85
CA LEU A 963 1.42 -6.83 -2.81
C LEU A 963 -0.04 -7.20 -2.51
N ALA A 964 -0.32 -8.45 -2.08
CA ALA A 964 -1.65 -8.85 -1.62
C ALA A 964 -2.16 -7.91 -0.52
N PHE A 965 -3.42 -7.47 -0.64
CA PHE A 965 -4.04 -6.47 0.25
C PHE A 965 -3.27 -5.13 0.33
N GLN A 966 -2.52 -4.78 -0.71
CA GLN A 966 -1.89 -3.47 -0.90
C GLN A 966 -1.67 -3.19 -2.39
N THR A 967 -2.57 -3.70 -3.24
CA THR A 967 -2.53 -3.60 -4.70
C THR A 967 -2.29 -2.14 -5.11
N PRO A 968 -1.23 -1.85 -5.88
CA PRO A 968 -0.82 -0.49 -6.16
C PRO A 968 -1.60 0.11 -7.34
N GLU A 969 -1.46 1.42 -7.54
CA GLU A 969 -1.89 2.08 -8.79
C GLU A 969 -1.17 1.48 -9.99
N ALA A 970 0.16 1.46 -9.93
CA ALA A 970 0.98 1.09 -11.08
C ALA A 970 2.04 0.03 -10.76
N LEU A 971 2.32 -0.79 -11.78
CA LEU A 971 3.42 -1.75 -11.87
C LEU A 971 4.33 -1.42 -13.06
N MET A 972 5.61 -1.75 -12.96
CA MET A 972 6.59 -1.59 -14.05
C MET A 972 7.33 -2.91 -14.30
N GLN A 973 7.79 -3.12 -15.53
CA GLN A 973 8.46 -4.36 -15.94
C GLN A 973 9.76 -4.65 -15.16
N ASP A 974 10.40 -3.61 -14.64
CA ASP A 974 11.67 -3.70 -13.92
C ASP A 974 11.51 -3.95 -12.40
N GLY A 975 10.31 -4.34 -11.96
CA GLY A 975 10.01 -4.66 -10.57
C GLY A 975 9.80 -3.43 -9.70
N HIS A 976 9.30 -2.32 -10.25
CA HIS A 976 8.84 -1.19 -9.43
C HIS A 976 7.32 -1.13 -9.39
N PHE A 977 6.81 -0.52 -8.32
CA PHE A 977 5.40 -0.17 -8.19
C PHE A 977 5.25 1.27 -7.70
N ARG A 978 4.08 1.89 -7.90
CA ARG A 978 3.77 3.24 -7.42
C ARG A 978 2.42 3.26 -6.70
N SER A 979 2.36 3.93 -5.56
CA SER A 979 1.15 4.12 -4.74
C SER A 979 0.53 2.80 -4.28
N CYS A 980 1.08 2.18 -3.23
CA CYS A 980 0.51 0.94 -2.69
C CYS A 980 -0.87 1.15 -2.06
N GLY A 981 -1.71 0.12 -2.08
CA GLY A 981 -3.06 0.13 -1.53
C GLY A 981 -3.89 1.24 -2.14
N TYR A 982 -4.42 0.98 -3.34
CA TYR A 982 -4.99 2.00 -4.21
C TYR A 982 -6.44 1.68 -4.58
N MET A 983 -7.25 2.70 -4.87
CA MET A 983 -8.67 2.53 -5.14
C MET A 983 -8.98 1.99 -6.54
N ARG A 984 -8.19 2.37 -7.56
CA ARG A 984 -8.44 2.01 -8.97
C ARG A 984 -8.57 0.49 -9.22
N PRO A 985 -7.79 -0.41 -8.58
CA PRO A 985 -7.97 -1.86 -8.67
C PRO A 985 -9.39 -2.40 -8.43
N LEU A 986 -10.25 -1.66 -7.70
CA LEU A 986 -11.66 -2.02 -7.51
C LEU A 986 -12.43 -2.15 -8.84
N ALA A 987 -11.88 -1.64 -9.95
CA ALA A 987 -12.36 -1.87 -11.31
C ALA A 987 -12.46 -3.35 -11.71
N ILE A 988 -11.89 -4.29 -10.95
CA ILE A 988 -12.15 -5.73 -11.15
C ILE A 988 -13.65 -6.07 -11.09
N TRP A 989 -14.45 -5.28 -10.37
CA TRP A 989 -15.91 -5.40 -10.35
C TRP A 989 -16.57 -5.02 -11.68
N ALA A 990 -15.91 -4.27 -12.56
CA ALA A 990 -16.37 -4.05 -13.92
C ALA A 990 -16.35 -5.36 -14.74
N ILE A 991 -15.39 -6.26 -14.47
CA ILE A 991 -15.35 -7.59 -15.11
C ILE A 991 -16.59 -8.40 -14.73
N GLN A 992 -16.98 -8.38 -13.45
CA GLN A 992 -18.18 -9.08 -12.99
C GLN A 992 -19.43 -8.53 -13.71
N LYS A 993 -19.54 -7.20 -13.80
CA LYS A 993 -20.61 -6.54 -14.55
C LYS A 993 -20.65 -6.94 -16.03
N ALA A 994 -19.49 -7.02 -16.69
CA ALA A 994 -19.38 -7.46 -18.09
C ALA A 994 -19.86 -8.91 -18.28
N ILE A 995 -19.49 -9.80 -17.36
CA ILE A 995 -19.92 -11.22 -17.38
C ILE A 995 -21.44 -11.32 -17.23
N GLU A 996 -22.03 -10.57 -16.31
CA GLU A 996 -23.48 -10.59 -16.08
C GLU A 996 -24.27 -10.02 -17.27
N LEU A 997 -23.79 -8.91 -17.85
CA LEU A 997 -24.42 -8.29 -19.02
C LEU A 997 -24.30 -9.19 -20.26
N SER A 998 -23.12 -9.74 -20.56
CA SER A 998 -22.92 -10.63 -21.71
C SER A 998 -23.82 -11.87 -21.66
N ARG A 999 -24.02 -12.45 -20.47
CA ARG A 999 -24.98 -13.54 -20.26
C ARG A 999 -26.40 -13.12 -20.57
N THR A 1000 -26.82 -11.97 -20.04
CA THR A 1000 -28.16 -11.43 -20.28
C THR A 1000 -28.40 -11.21 -21.78
N GLU A 1001 -27.44 -10.61 -22.50
CA GLU A 1001 -27.53 -10.41 -23.96
C GLU A 1001 -27.58 -11.74 -24.72
N SER A 1002 -26.80 -12.75 -24.31
CA SER A 1002 -26.83 -14.07 -24.94
C SER A 1002 -28.19 -14.77 -24.79
N THR A 1003 -28.81 -14.67 -23.61
CA THR A 1003 -30.13 -15.25 -23.35
C THR A 1003 -31.25 -14.53 -24.09
N ALA A 1004 -31.13 -13.21 -24.27
CA ALA A 1004 -32.09 -12.44 -25.06
C ALA A 1004 -32.02 -12.84 -26.55
N ASN A 1005 -30.81 -13.01 -27.09
CA ASN A 1005 -30.60 -13.42 -28.49
C ASN A 1005 -30.99 -14.88 -28.77
N SER A 1006 -30.97 -15.77 -27.77
CA SER A 1006 -31.43 -17.16 -27.95
C SER A 1006 -32.95 -17.30 -27.91
N ASN A 1007 -33.65 -16.31 -27.35
CA ASN A 1007 -35.11 -16.28 -27.21
C ASN A 1007 -35.79 -15.41 -28.29
N SER A 1008 -35.03 -14.63 -29.06
CA SER A 1008 -35.45 -13.90 -30.26
C SER A 1008 -35.20 -14.71 -31.51
#